data_AF-A0AAD7UUX0-F1
#
_entry.id   AF-A0AAD7UUX0-F1
#
_cell.length_a   1.000
_cell.length_b   1.000
_cell.length_c   1.000
_cell.angle_alpha   90.00
_cell.angle_beta   90.00
_cell.angle_gamma   90.00
#
_symmetry.space_group_name_H-M   'P 1'
#
loop_
_entity.id
_entity.type
_entity.pdbx_description
1 polymer ?
#
loop_
_entity_poly.entity_id
_entity_poly.type
_entity_poly.pdbx_seq_one_letter_code
_entity_poly.pdbx_strand_id
1 'polypeptide(L)'
;MKVEENIAWSELLKVTIATAQHGNDSNRIATATETLQQTAHQFVKVLNERARLLANSAQFDTALRDATAIRAILPGSGLGYLATGDVYCQQGRYAAAISIYDQGLQAVPESDACYHQLQQQRLAAIANNNKRVDFISRLPLDIVITNIVPRMEPACLQSDVLFEPLYVSRGWRKRILQCPHGLTFDFGQESETFARGHDHLVRFAPYVQTLSGCFYKDVRLDDLFSRARFSNLKDLDISGDATTSRLPLVKGLRLVADTLTHLFVNWYREVQLRDILETCPNLVSLDVVDVDMVVPPSPSSRYPKITRLAIHDVTLKYCRDENMIDVLSRFPSLLSFEITPMPDSSLLKILHEYCPYLQVLYFGEKDYRREKPRPRPNGRKGIVSAYLGGLDADVNDYRHDDLVQFLYLNRNSLEDLEFEGTIVDDDAFWKLENGQVIQQRDDQYSPLRPGDDDPTQSDTSFMQLGRIAFSGAEAYLGGAIITWLISNAPNIKTLSLIQNYIQTNVANAMIQLKHLSKLQLHQMVTVDDYEGMIQFLQHHVGMGNQSTLEELTLLAPIVVMRFGAAWIPLIARLESLKNLKLLGSIYYDESIHIMKEIAQGCPALEKLTLGGHRDTLDDGMVRLWRDHSNLKYLRIGAESLSNNDATALCTFRNLKQLQLQCDVSDDLLDLLEERIPEVEFIDGNEW
;
A
#
# COMPACT_ATOMS: atom_id res chain seq x y z
N MET A 1 1.92 -40.24 -13.53
CA MET A 1 1.84 -40.55 -14.97
C MET A 1 0.39 -40.88 -15.29
N LYS A 2 -0.45 -39.89 -15.60
CA LYS A 2 -1.83 -40.12 -16.05
C LYS A 2 -1.74 -40.52 -17.51
N VAL A 3 -1.98 -41.79 -17.81
CA VAL A 3 -2.31 -42.19 -19.18
C VAL A 3 -3.74 -41.66 -19.40
N GLU A 4 -3.86 -40.44 -19.90
CA GLU A 4 -5.10 -40.05 -20.58
C GLU A 4 -5.16 -40.91 -21.84
N GLU A 5 -5.84 -42.05 -21.74
CA GLU A 5 -6.30 -42.76 -22.92
C GLU A 5 -7.28 -41.82 -23.64
N ASN A 6 -6.75 -41.01 -24.56
CA ASN A 6 -7.56 -40.20 -25.45
C ASN A 6 -8.46 -41.16 -26.23
N ILE A 7 -9.75 -41.17 -25.90
CA ILE A 7 -10.74 -41.96 -26.61
C ILE A 7 -10.66 -41.57 -28.08
N ALA A 8 -10.27 -42.53 -28.94
CA ALA A 8 -10.26 -42.33 -30.38
C ALA A 8 -11.72 -42.34 -30.90
N TRP A 9 -12.43 -41.24 -30.69
CA TRP A 9 -13.85 -41.08 -31.01
C TRP A 9 -14.16 -41.42 -32.48
N SER A 10 -13.23 -41.13 -33.40
CA SER A 10 -13.35 -41.49 -34.81
C SER A 10 -13.40 -42.99 -35.06
N GLU A 11 -12.67 -43.79 -34.27
CA GLU A 11 -12.69 -45.25 -34.35
C GLU A 11 -13.89 -45.83 -33.59
N LEU A 12 -14.23 -45.26 -32.43
CA LEU A 12 -15.37 -45.70 -31.61
C LEU A 12 -16.72 -45.55 -32.35
N LEU A 13 -16.87 -44.48 -33.14
CA LEU A 13 -18.09 -44.20 -33.88
C LEU A 13 -18.11 -44.82 -35.28
N LYS A 14 -17.09 -45.59 -35.66
CA LYS A 14 -17.00 -46.23 -36.98
C LYS A 14 -17.92 -47.45 -37.06
N VAL A 15 -18.60 -47.62 -38.19
CA VAL A 15 -19.45 -48.79 -38.44
C VAL A 15 -18.61 -50.07 -38.34
N THR A 16 -18.92 -50.93 -37.38
CA THR A 16 -18.18 -52.17 -37.13
C THR A 16 -18.71 -53.28 -38.05
N ILE A 17 -17.86 -53.85 -38.90
CA ILE A 17 -18.20 -54.99 -39.75
C ILE A 17 -17.76 -56.28 -39.04
N ALA A 18 -18.71 -57.05 -38.51
CA ALA A 18 -18.43 -58.36 -37.89
C ALA A 18 -18.21 -59.42 -38.99
N THR A 19 -17.01 -60.03 -39.04
CA THR A 19 -16.60 -60.98 -40.08
C THR A 19 -16.94 -62.44 -39.79
N ALA A 20 -17.40 -62.78 -38.57
CA ALA A 20 -17.80 -64.14 -38.18
C ALA A 20 -19.24 -64.18 -37.64
N GLN A 21 -20.11 -65.00 -38.26
CA GLN A 21 -21.48 -65.23 -37.82
C GLN A 21 -21.53 -66.33 -36.75
N HIS A 22 -21.39 -65.95 -35.49
CA HIS A 22 -21.84 -66.77 -34.37
C HIS A 22 -22.99 -66.03 -33.68
N GLY A 23 -24.21 -66.55 -33.80
CA GLY A 23 -25.42 -65.92 -33.24
C GLY A 23 -25.95 -64.72 -34.03
N ASN A 24 -27.19 -64.31 -33.73
CA ASN A 24 -27.87 -63.15 -34.34
C ASN A 24 -27.27 -61.78 -33.87
N ASP A 25 -26.00 -61.77 -33.49
CA ASP A 25 -25.36 -60.66 -32.77
C ASP A 25 -24.81 -59.57 -33.71
N SER A 26 -24.61 -59.84 -35.01
CA SER A 26 -24.18 -58.82 -35.98
C SER A 26 -25.18 -57.67 -36.10
N ASN A 27 -26.49 -57.96 -36.13
CA ASN A 27 -27.54 -56.95 -36.15
C ASN A 27 -27.59 -56.16 -34.83
N ARG A 28 -27.29 -56.81 -33.70
CA ARG A 28 -27.25 -56.17 -32.38
C ARG A 28 -26.06 -55.22 -32.25
N ILE A 29 -24.89 -55.59 -32.77
CA ILE A 29 -23.71 -54.72 -32.84
C ILE A 29 -24.00 -53.50 -33.70
N ALA A 30 -24.55 -53.69 -34.91
CA ALA A 30 -24.90 -52.58 -35.80
C ALA A 30 -25.89 -51.60 -35.14
N THR A 31 -26.94 -52.12 -34.48
CA THR A 31 -27.92 -51.32 -33.74
C THR A 31 -27.25 -50.56 -32.58
N ALA A 32 -26.32 -51.19 -31.85
CA ALA A 32 -25.58 -50.55 -30.77
C ALA A 32 -24.65 -49.44 -31.28
N THR A 33 -23.96 -49.66 -32.40
CA THR A 33 -23.12 -48.63 -33.05
C THR A 33 -23.96 -47.45 -33.54
N GLU A 34 -25.13 -47.69 -34.12
CA GLU A 34 -26.05 -46.62 -34.52
C GLU A 34 -26.53 -45.81 -33.30
N THR A 35 -26.87 -46.50 -32.21
CA THR A 35 -27.27 -45.84 -30.95
C THR A 35 -26.13 -44.99 -30.39
N LEU A 36 -24.88 -45.48 -30.42
CA LEU A 36 -23.70 -44.73 -30.01
C LEU A 36 -23.49 -43.48 -30.87
N GLN A 37 -23.62 -43.59 -32.19
CA GLN A 37 -23.54 -42.44 -33.11
C GLN A 37 -24.63 -41.42 -32.79
N GLN A 38 -25.88 -41.84 -32.65
CA GLN A 38 -27.00 -40.94 -32.32
C GLN A 38 -26.77 -40.23 -30.97
N THR A 39 -26.28 -40.97 -29.97
CA THR A 39 -25.98 -40.44 -28.64
C THR A 39 -24.85 -39.42 -28.71
N ALA A 40 -23.76 -39.70 -29.44
CA ALA A 40 -22.68 -38.75 -29.64
C ALA A 40 -23.16 -37.45 -30.32
N HIS A 41 -24.03 -37.57 -31.34
CA HIS A 41 -24.63 -36.40 -32.00
C HIS A 41 -25.53 -35.59 -31.05
N GLN A 42 -26.31 -36.23 -30.18
CA GLN A 42 -27.09 -35.54 -29.16
C GLN A 42 -26.20 -34.85 -28.14
N PHE A 43 -25.15 -35.53 -27.69
CA PHE A 43 -24.23 -35.01 -26.68
C PHE A 43 -23.50 -33.76 -27.19
N VAL A 44 -22.98 -33.77 -28.42
CA VAL A 44 -22.35 -32.56 -28.98
C VAL A 44 -23.33 -31.41 -29.20
N LYS A 45 -24.62 -31.69 -29.47
CA LYS A 45 -25.65 -30.63 -29.56
C LYS A 45 -25.88 -29.96 -28.21
N VAL A 46 -25.90 -30.74 -27.14
CA VAL A 46 -26.02 -30.22 -25.77
C VAL A 46 -24.76 -29.43 -25.39
N LEU A 47 -23.56 -29.93 -25.72
CA LEU A 47 -22.32 -29.18 -25.52
C LEU A 47 -22.28 -27.87 -26.32
N ASN A 48 -22.77 -27.88 -27.57
CA ASN A 48 -22.82 -26.67 -28.39
C ASN A 48 -23.75 -25.62 -27.77
N GLU A 49 -24.91 -26.05 -27.28
CA GLU A 49 -25.85 -25.16 -26.60
C GLU A 49 -25.27 -24.63 -25.29
N ARG A 50 -24.59 -25.48 -24.51
CA ARG A 50 -23.90 -25.05 -23.29
C ARG A 50 -22.78 -24.05 -23.58
N ALA A 51 -21.93 -24.32 -24.58
CA ALA A 51 -20.88 -23.40 -25.02
C ALA A 51 -21.45 -22.04 -25.40
N ARG A 52 -22.58 -22.02 -26.11
CA ARG A 52 -23.30 -20.79 -26.50
C ARG A 52 -23.81 -20.02 -25.28
N LEU A 53 -24.43 -20.70 -24.31
CA LEU A 53 -24.94 -20.08 -23.09
C LEU A 53 -23.80 -19.54 -22.22
N LEU A 54 -22.71 -20.29 -22.09
CA LEU A 54 -21.49 -19.87 -21.38
C LEU A 54 -20.86 -18.64 -22.03
N ALA A 55 -20.73 -18.62 -23.35
CA ALA A 55 -20.21 -17.46 -24.09
C ALA A 55 -21.09 -16.22 -23.92
N ASN A 56 -22.42 -16.37 -23.99
CA ASN A 56 -23.37 -15.28 -23.73
C ASN A 56 -23.28 -14.75 -22.29
N SER A 57 -22.74 -15.55 -21.37
CA SER A 57 -22.50 -15.20 -19.96
C SER A 57 -21.04 -14.76 -19.71
N ALA A 58 -20.28 -14.47 -20.78
CA ALA A 58 -18.87 -14.08 -20.77
C ALA A 58 -17.89 -15.13 -20.18
N GLN A 59 -18.32 -16.38 -19.97
CA GLN A 59 -17.47 -17.49 -19.51
C GLN A 59 -16.76 -18.16 -20.70
N PHE A 60 -15.88 -17.39 -21.35
CA PHE A 60 -15.34 -17.78 -22.66
C PHE A 60 -14.40 -18.99 -22.61
N ASP A 61 -13.57 -19.12 -21.59
CA ASP A 61 -12.63 -20.26 -21.50
C ASP A 61 -13.37 -21.59 -21.35
N THR A 62 -14.42 -21.62 -20.52
CA THR A 62 -15.29 -22.79 -20.37
C THR A 62 -16.05 -23.09 -21.66
N ALA A 63 -16.55 -22.06 -22.36
CA ALA A 63 -17.17 -22.23 -23.67
C ALA A 63 -16.19 -22.80 -24.72
N LEU A 64 -14.93 -22.36 -24.72
CA LEU A 64 -13.88 -22.87 -25.61
C LEU A 64 -13.50 -24.32 -25.28
N ARG A 65 -13.54 -24.73 -24.02
CA ARG A 65 -13.36 -26.14 -23.62
C ARG A 65 -14.47 -27.01 -24.19
N ASP A 66 -15.73 -26.58 -24.10
CA ASP A 66 -16.88 -27.29 -24.68
C ASP A 66 -16.79 -27.38 -26.20
N ALA A 67 -16.45 -26.27 -26.87
CA ALA A 67 -16.24 -26.25 -28.31
C ALA A 67 -15.10 -27.20 -28.74
N THR A 68 -14.04 -27.30 -27.93
CA THR A 68 -12.94 -28.24 -28.15
C THR A 68 -13.37 -29.69 -27.95
N ALA A 69 -14.20 -29.98 -26.95
CA ALA A 69 -14.77 -31.31 -26.76
C ALA A 69 -15.65 -31.73 -27.94
N ILE A 70 -16.43 -30.81 -28.53
CA ILE A 70 -17.21 -31.09 -29.74
C ILE A 70 -16.29 -31.50 -30.90
N ARG A 71 -15.18 -30.78 -31.12
CA ARG A 71 -14.19 -31.14 -32.16
C ARG A 71 -13.54 -32.50 -31.90
N ALA A 72 -13.35 -32.88 -30.63
CA ALA A 72 -12.77 -34.18 -30.29
C ALA A 72 -13.76 -35.34 -30.54
N ILE A 73 -15.04 -35.15 -30.25
CA ILE A 73 -16.08 -36.18 -30.37
C ILE A 73 -16.50 -36.40 -31.82
N LEU A 74 -16.68 -35.31 -32.59
CA LEU A 74 -17.03 -35.36 -34.02
C LEU A 74 -16.00 -34.57 -34.86
N PRO A 75 -14.77 -35.09 -35.05
CA PRO A 75 -13.70 -34.36 -35.73
C PRO A 75 -14.00 -34.07 -37.21
N GLY A 76 -14.88 -34.85 -37.83
CA GLY A 76 -15.32 -34.64 -39.22
C GLY A 76 -16.49 -33.67 -39.38
N SER A 77 -17.01 -33.08 -38.30
CA SER A 77 -18.13 -32.14 -38.35
C SER A 77 -17.68 -30.69 -38.19
N GLY A 78 -18.30 -29.78 -38.93
CA GLY A 78 -18.04 -28.34 -38.81
C GLY A 78 -18.54 -27.71 -37.50
N LEU A 79 -19.34 -28.41 -36.70
CA LEU A 79 -20.00 -27.85 -35.51
C LEU A 79 -19.01 -27.32 -34.46
N GLY A 80 -17.92 -28.04 -34.19
CA GLY A 80 -16.94 -27.62 -33.19
C GLY A 80 -16.12 -26.39 -33.63
N TYR A 81 -15.85 -26.27 -34.94
CA TYR A 81 -15.22 -25.07 -35.53
C TYR A 81 -16.16 -23.87 -35.49
N LEU A 82 -17.46 -24.08 -35.79
CA LEU A 82 -18.48 -23.05 -35.64
C LEU A 82 -18.55 -22.55 -34.19
N ALA A 83 -18.70 -23.46 -33.23
CA ALA A 83 -18.76 -23.13 -31.81
C ALA A 83 -17.51 -22.34 -31.37
N THR A 84 -16.32 -22.79 -31.76
CA THR A 84 -15.06 -22.12 -31.37
C THR A 84 -14.98 -20.72 -32.00
N GLY A 85 -15.31 -20.58 -33.28
CA GLY A 85 -15.29 -19.30 -33.98
C GLY A 85 -16.34 -18.32 -33.46
N ASP A 86 -17.53 -18.81 -33.09
CA ASP A 86 -18.60 -17.99 -32.51
C ASP A 86 -18.19 -17.43 -31.15
N VAL A 87 -17.53 -18.23 -30.30
CA VAL A 87 -16.96 -17.76 -29.03
C VAL A 87 -15.94 -16.65 -29.27
N TYR A 88 -15.02 -16.81 -30.22
CA TYR A 88 -14.06 -15.76 -30.57
C TYR A 88 -14.73 -14.50 -31.14
N CYS A 89 -15.80 -14.64 -31.92
CA CYS A 89 -16.59 -13.51 -32.40
C CYS A 89 -17.25 -12.74 -31.25
N GLN A 90 -17.77 -13.44 -30.23
CA GLN A 90 -18.35 -12.80 -29.03
C GLN A 90 -17.29 -12.06 -28.19
N GLN A 91 -16.05 -12.57 -28.16
CA GLN A 91 -14.91 -11.86 -27.55
C GLN A 91 -14.43 -10.64 -28.37
N GLY A 92 -14.98 -10.40 -29.58
CA GLY A 92 -14.48 -9.39 -30.51
C GLY A 92 -13.16 -9.76 -31.19
N ARG A 93 -12.65 -10.99 -30.98
CA ARG A 93 -11.40 -11.51 -31.54
C ARG A 93 -11.61 -12.07 -32.95
N TYR A 94 -12.10 -11.22 -33.85
CA TYR A 94 -12.48 -11.63 -35.21
C TYR A 94 -11.33 -12.28 -36.00
N ALA A 95 -10.08 -11.83 -35.82
CA ALA A 95 -8.91 -12.46 -36.45
C ALA A 95 -8.71 -13.94 -36.03
N ALA A 96 -8.92 -14.24 -34.74
CA ALA A 96 -8.86 -15.61 -34.24
C ALA A 96 -10.03 -16.44 -34.76
N ALA A 97 -11.24 -15.87 -34.80
CA ALA A 97 -12.41 -16.53 -35.39
C ALA A 97 -12.20 -16.88 -36.87
N ILE A 98 -11.64 -15.97 -37.67
CA ILE A 98 -11.31 -16.22 -39.09
C ILE A 98 -10.39 -17.43 -39.23
N SER A 99 -9.31 -17.48 -38.44
CA SER A 99 -8.36 -18.61 -38.44
C SER A 99 -9.05 -19.95 -38.13
N ILE A 100 -9.98 -19.97 -37.18
CA ILE A 100 -10.72 -21.17 -36.81
C ILE A 100 -11.70 -21.59 -37.91
N TYR A 101 -12.42 -20.65 -38.52
CA TYR A 101 -13.32 -20.98 -39.62
C TYR A 101 -12.55 -21.45 -40.86
N ASP A 102 -11.37 -20.88 -41.13
CA ASP A 102 -10.45 -21.35 -42.17
C ASP A 102 -10.02 -22.81 -41.93
N GLN A 103 -9.66 -23.16 -40.69
CA GLN A 103 -9.34 -24.55 -40.32
C GLN A 103 -10.55 -25.47 -40.53
N GLY A 104 -11.75 -25.06 -40.13
CA GLY A 104 -12.97 -25.84 -40.32
C GLY A 104 -13.28 -26.12 -41.79
N LEU A 105 -13.12 -25.11 -42.66
CA LEU A 105 -13.34 -25.24 -44.11
C LEU A 105 -12.30 -26.13 -44.80
N GLN A 106 -11.11 -26.30 -44.22
CA GLN A 106 -10.10 -27.24 -44.69
C GLN A 106 -10.33 -28.67 -44.19
N ALA A 107 -10.82 -28.82 -42.95
CA ALA A 107 -10.93 -30.12 -42.28
C ALA A 107 -12.22 -30.89 -42.59
N VAL A 108 -13.28 -30.18 -43.02
CA VAL A 108 -14.64 -30.73 -43.15
C VAL A 108 -15.06 -30.77 -44.62
N PRO A 109 -15.70 -31.86 -45.11
CA PRO A 109 -16.15 -31.95 -46.50
C PRO A 109 -17.29 -30.98 -46.81
N GLU A 110 -17.43 -30.57 -48.08
CA GLU A 110 -18.49 -29.66 -48.54
C GLU A 110 -19.91 -30.20 -48.29
N SER A 111 -20.06 -31.52 -48.13
CA SER A 111 -21.35 -32.17 -47.83
C SER A 111 -21.77 -32.09 -46.37
N ASP A 112 -20.91 -31.61 -45.46
CA ASP A 112 -21.27 -31.45 -44.05
C ASP A 112 -22.32 -30.35 -43.86
N ALA A 113 -23.26 -30.58 -42.94
CA ALA A 113 -24.37 -29.66 -42.69
C ALA A 113 -23.92 -28.27 -42.24
N CYS A 114 -22.73 -28.13 -41.66
CA CYS A 114 -22.19 -26.87 -41.16
C CYS A 114 -21.31 -26.13 -42.18
N TYR A 115 -20.99 -26.73 -43.35
CA TYR A 115 -20.00 -26.18 -44.28
C TYR A 115 -20.36 -24.78 -44.80
N HIS A 116 -21.61 -24.60 -45.26
CA HIS A 116 -22.08 -23.28 -45.69
C HIS A 116 -22.13 -22.25 -44.55
N GLN A 117 -22.44 -22.69 -43.33
CA GLN A 117 -22.46 -21.80 -42.16
C GLN A 117 -21.04 -21.36 -41.79
N LEU A 118 -20.03 -22.22 -41.90
CA LEU A 118 -18.62 -21.86 -41.72
C LEU A 118 -18.20 -20.77 -42.71
N GLN A 119 -18.55 -20.92 -44.00
CA GLN A 119 -18.27 -19.90 -45.02
C GLN A 119 -18.94 -18.55 -44.69
N GLN A 120 -20.22 -18.59 -44.29
CA GLN A 120 -20.98 -17.41 -43.94
C GLN A 120 -20.40 -16.69 -42.71
N GLN A 121 -20.12 -17.42 -41.62
CA GLN A 121 -19.58 -16.84 -40.39
C GLN A 121 -18.17 -16.29 -40.60
N ARG A 122 -17.35 -16.96 -41.42
CA ARG A 122 -16.04 -16.44 -41.84
C ARG A 122 -16.15 -15.09 -42.54
N LEU A 123 -17.05 -14.96 -43.52
CA LEU A 123 -17.26 -13.68 -44.22
C LEU A 123 -17.75 -12.59 -43.26
N ALA A 124 -18.65 -12.94 -42.34
CA ALA A 124 -19.11 -12.01 -41.29
C ALA A 124 -17.96 -11.58 -40.36
N ALA A 125 -17.09 -12.51 -39.94
CA ALA A 125 -15.92 -12.20 -39.13
C ALA A 125 -14.92 -11.29 -39.88
N ILE A 126 -14.66 -11.53 -41.17
CA ILE A 126 -13.84 -10.63 -42.01
C ILE A 126 -14.43 -9.22 -42.07
N ALA A 127 -15.74 -9.12 -42.33
CA ALA A 127 -16.42 -7.83 -42.39
C ALA A 127 -16.33 -7.08 -41.04
N ASN A 128 -16.52 -7.78 -39.92
CA ASN A 128 -16.41 -7.19 -38.59
C ASN A 128 -14.97 -6.83 -38.20
N ASN A 129 -13.97 -7.64 -38.56
CA ASN A 129 -12.56 -7.34 -38.33
C ASN A 129 -12.09 -6.06 -39.05
N ASN A 130 -12.76 -5.71 -40.15
CA ASN A 130 -12.48 -4.51 -40.93
C ASN A 130 -13.24 -3.26 -40.42
N LYS A 131 -14.19 -3.41 -39.49
CA LYS A 131 -14.85 -2.25 -38.88
C LYS A 131 -13.84 -1.43 -38.07
N ARG A 132 -13.97 -0.11 -38.13
CA ARG A 132 -13.22 0.83 -37.30
C ARG A 132 -14.24 1.65 -36.51
N VAL A 133 -14.11 1.67 -35.19
CA VAL A 133 -15.05 2.35 -34.29
C VAL A 133 -14.29 3.41 -33.50
N ASP A 134 -14.62 4.68 -33.71
CA ASP A 134 -14.10 5.80 -32.91
C ASP A 134 -15.21 6.28 -31.95
N PHE A 135 -15.42 5.50 -30.89
CA PHE A 135 -16.42 5.83 -29.88
C PHE A 135 -15.92 6.92 -28.93
N ILE A 136 -14.62 6.98 -28.63
CA ILE A 136 -14.00 8.02 -27.78
C ILE A 136 -14.30 9.42 -28.30
N SER A 137 -14.24 9.64 -29.63
CA SER A 137 -14.55 10.95 -30.21
C SER A 137 -16.02 11.33 -30.09
N ARG A 138 -16.93 10.37 -29.91
CA ARG A 138 -18.38 10.56 -29.82
C ARG A 138 -18.88 10.71 -28.38
N LEU A 139 -18.10 10.29 -27.39
CA LEU A 139 -18.47 10.39 -25.99
C LEU A 139 -18.27 11.81 -25.43
N PRO A 140 -19.04 12.20 -24.41
CA PRO A 140 -18.75 13.39 -23.60
C PRO A 140 -17.32 13.35 -23.03
N LEU A 141 -16.63 14.49 -23.00
CA LEU A 141 -15.21 14.56 -22.62
C LEU A 141 -14.98 14.15 -21.17
N ASP A 142 -15.88 14.55 -20.29
CA ASP A 142 -15.94 14.16 -18.88
C ASP A 142 -15.97 12.64 -18.73
N ILE A 143 -16.84 11.93 -19.45
CA ILE A 143 -16.90 10.46 -19.41
C ILE A 143 -15.58 9.84 -19.85
N VAL A 144 -14.96 10.39 -20.91
CA VAL A 144 -13.66 9.89 -21.38
C VAL A 144 -12.58 10.08 -20.30
N ILE A 145 -12.46 11.28 -19.74
CA ILE A 145 -11.40 11.64 -18.80
C ILE A 145 -11.60 10.99 -17.42
N THR A 146 -12.82 10.96 -16.88
CA THR A 146 -13.04 10.51 -15.50
C THR A 146 -13.30 9.01 -15.40
N ASN A 147 -13.71 8.35 -16.48
CA ASN A 147 -14.08 6.94 -16.43
C ASN A 147 -13.28 6.05 -17.36
N ILE A 148 -12.96 6.49 -18.57
CA ILE A 148 -12.32 5.62 -19.56
C ILE A 148 -10.80 5.65 -19.42
N VAL A 149 -10.18 6.84 -19.51
CA VAL A 149 -8.72 6.98 -19.45
C VAL A 149 -8.11 6.40 -18.16
N PRO A 150 -8.67 6.59 -16.95
CA PRO A 150 -8.10 6.04 -15.72
C PRO A 150 -8.13 4.50 -15.65
N ARG A 151 -8.94 3.85 -16.49
CA ARG A 151 -9.03 2.39 -16.60
C ARG A 151 -8.17 1.83 -17.73
N MET A 152 -7.46 2.69 -18.46
CA MET A 152 -6.46 2.27 -19.44
C MET A 152 -5.11 2.15 -18.71
N GLU A 153 -4.52 0.95 -18.69
CA GLU A 153 -3.14 0.78 -18.23
C GLU A 153 -2.14 1.31 -19.27
N PRO A 154 -1.01 1.92 -18.87
CA PRO A 154 -0.55 2.19 -17.50
C PRO A 154 -0.77 3.66 -17.04
N ALA A 155 -0.83 3.87 -15.72
CA ALA A 155 -0.90 5.19 -15.09
C ALA A 155 0.38 6.04 -15.30
N CYS A 156 1.51 5.40 -15.57
CA CYS A 156 2.79 6.01 -15.93
C CYS A 156 3.27 5.44 -17.27
N LEU A 157 3.53 6.32 -18.24
CA LEU A 157 3.94 5.94 -19.59
C LEU A 157 5.46 5.76 -19.65
N GLN A 158 5.92 4.59 -20.07
CA GLN A 158 7.35 4.38 -20.35
C GLN A 158 7.73 5.09 -21.65
N SER A 159 8.86 5.80 -21.64
CA SER A 159 9.34 6.62 -22.77
C SER A 159 9.53 5.85 -24.08
N ASP A 160 9.88 4.57 -23.98
CA ASP A 160 10.20 3.68 -25.10
C ASP A 160 9.08 2.66 -25.41
N VAL A 161 7.99 2.68 -24.65
CA VAL A 161 6.82 1.81 -24.87
C VAL A 161 5.69 2.61 -25.51
N LEU A 162 5.10 2.05 -26.56
CA LEU A 162 4.01 2.70 -27.26
C LEU A 162 2.71 2.55 -26.45
N PHE A 163 2.15 3.67 -25.99
CA PHE A 163 0.81 3.69 -25.44
C PHE A 163 -0.22 3.75 -26.58
N GLU A 164 -0.74 2.60 -27.00
CA GLU A 164 -1.59 2.43 -28.19
C GLU A 164 -2.76 3.42 -28.27
N PRO A 165 -3.46 3.78 -27.17
CA PRO A 165 -4.57 4.74 -27.22
C PRO A 165 -4.21 6.10 -27.84
N LEU A 166 -2.96 6.58 -27.69
CA LEU A 166 -2.51 7.82 -28.33
C LEU A 166 -2.26 7.70 -29.84
N TYR A 167 -2.32 6.47 -30.37
CA TYR A 167 -2.03 6.13 -31.77
C TYR A 167 -3.24 5.59 -32.53
N VAL A 168 -4.37 5.30 -31.87
CA VAL A 168 -5.60 4.84 -32.52
C VAL A 168 -6.13 5.84 -33.55
N SER A 169 -6.33 7.10 -33.15
CA SER A 169 -6.82 8.17 -34.04
C SER A 169 -6.43 9.55 -33.52
N ARG A 170 -6.55 10.57 -34.38
CA ARG A 170 -6.35 11.98 -33.97
C ARG A 170 -7.38 12.40 -32.92
N GLY A 171 -8.59 11.85 -32.98
CA GLY A 171 -9.68 12.13 -32.04
C GLY A 171 -9.40 11.55 -30.66
N TRP A 172 -8.98 10.28 -30.59
CA TRP A 172 -8.51 9.64 -29.37
C TRP A 172 -7.41 10.43 -28.69
N ARG A 173 -6.33 10.71 -29.44
CA ARG A 173 -5.19 11.48 -28.94
C ARG A 173 -5.63 12.82 -28.37
N LYS A 174 -6.46 13.58 -29.10
CA LYS A 174 -6.93 14.90 -28.64
C LYS A 174 -7.69 14.80 -27.32
N ARG A 175 -8.57 13.81 -27.16
CA ARG A 175 -9.38 13.63 -25.95
C ARG A 175 -8.55 13.19 -24.75
N ILE A 176 -7.61 12.25 -24.95
CA ILE A 176 -6.72 11.77 -23.89
C ILE A 176 -5.79 12.89 -23.42
N LEU A 177 -5.24 13.69 -24.33
CA LEU A 177 -4.35 14.80 -23.98
C LEU A 177 -5.07 15.99 -23.30
N GLN A 178 -6.40 15.94 -23.14
CA GLN A 178 -7.18 16.94 -22.39
C GLN A 178 -7.32 16.58 -20.90
N CYS A 179 -6.68 15.51 -20.43
CA CYS A 179 -6.66 15.14 -19.01
C CYS A 179 -6.08 16.29 -18.14
N PRO A 180 -6.76 16.67 -17.04
CA PRO A 180 -6.33 17.79 -16.18
C PRO A 180 -4.97 17.60 -15.52
N HIS A 181 -4.56 16.35 -15.29
CA HIS A 181 -3.30 15.98 -14.65
C HIS A 181 -2.16 15.75 -15.65
N GLY A 182 -2.38 16.04 -16.95
CA GLY A 182 -1.41 15.82 -18.00
C GLY A 182 -1.03 14.35 -18.16
N LEU A 183 0.13 14.11 -18.77
CA LEU A 183 0.75 12.80 -18.86
C LEU A 183 1.86 12.65 -17.81
N THR A 184 1.93 11.47 -17.23
CA THR A 184 3.06 11.01 -16.40
C THR A 184 3.94 10.13 -17.26
N PHE A 185 5.23 10.46 -17.33
CA PHE A 185 6.22 9.66 -18.04
C PHE A 185 7.34 9.22 -17.11
N ASP A 186 7.85 8.03 -17.39
CA ASP A 186 9.09 7.51 -16.84
C ASP A 186 10.03 7.20 -18.02
N PHE A 187 11.23 7.77 -17.99
CA PHE A 187 12.25 7.47 -19.00
C PHE A 187 13.16 6.29 -18.63
N GLY A 188 12.93 5.66 -17.48
CA GLY A 188 13.67 4.50 -17.01
C GLY A 188 15.10 4.87 -16.63
N GLN A 189 16.06 4.04 -17.08
CA GLN A 189 17.48 4.21 -16.81
C GLN A 189 18.23 4.58 -18.09
N GLU A 190 18.70 5.82 -18.19
CA GLU A 190 19.49 6.29 -19.32
C GLU A 190 21.00 6.29 -19.00
N SER A 191 21.79 5.58 -19.80
CA SER A 191 23.24 5.43 -19.58
C SER A 191 24.09 5.70 -20.83
N GLU A 192 23.44 5.99 -21.96
CA GLU A 192 24.07 6.32 -23.23
C GLU A 192 23.93 7.80 -23.56
N THR A 193 22.71 8.27 -23.85
CA THR A 193 22.48 9.66 -24.29
C THR A 193 20.99 10.02 -24.43
N PHE A 194 20.63 11.22 -23.98
CA PHE A 194 19.32 11.81 -24.25
C PHE A 194 19.18 12.48 -25.64
N ALA A 195 20.23 12.51 -26.46
CA ALA A 195 20.20 13.11 -27.79
C ALA A 195 19.36 12.30 -28.81
N ARG A 196 19.12 11.02 -28.54
CA ARG A 196 18.28 10.09 -29.33
C ARG A 196 17.41 9.26 -28.37
N GLY A 197 16.52 8.41 -28.89
CA GLY A 197 15.61 7.60 -28.06
C GLY A 197 14.47 8.42 -27.44
N HIS A 198 13.58 7.78 -26.66
CA HIS A 198 12.47 8.45 -25.96
C HIS A 198 11.56 9.28 -26.88
N ASP A 199 11.35 8.84 -28.12
CA ASP A 199 10.63 9.61 -29.13
C ASP A 199 9.17 9.89 -28.72
N HIS A 200 8.56 9.01 -27.93
CA HIS A 200 7.22 9.23 -27.40
C HIS A 200 7.17 10.33 -26.35
N LEU A 201 8.12 10.34 -25.41
CA LEU A 201 8.28 11.40 -24.42
C LEU A 201 8.49 12.75 -25.13
N VAL A 202 9.43 12.84 -26.07
CA VAL A 202 9.72 14.07 -26.82
C VAL A 202 8.50 14.54 -27.63
N ARG A 203 7.78 13.60 -28.26
CA ARG A 203 6.57 13.91 -29.03
C ARG A 203 5.44 14.51 -28.20
N PHE A 204 5.28 14.05 -26.95
CA PHE A 204 4.19 14.47 -26.07
C PHE A 204 4.62 15.44 -24.97
N ALA A 205 5.88 15.88 -24.96
CA ALA A 205 6.47 16.79 -23.97
C ALA A 205 5.60 17.99 -23.55
N PRO A 206 4.86 18.69 -24.46
CA PRO A 206 4.00 19.80 -24.05
C PRO A 206 2.84 19.41 -23.12
N TYR A 207 2.47 18.12 -23.06
CA TYR A 207 1.38 17.60 -22.24
C TYR A 207 1.89 16.82 -21.02
N VAL A 208 3.21 16.66 -20.87
CA VAL A 208 3.83 15.99 -19.73
C VAL A 208 3.76 16.93 -18.53
N GLN A 209 3.19 16.42 -17.45
CA GLN A 209 3.11 17.14 -16.17
C GLN A 209 4.05 16.54 -15.12
N THR A 210 4.27 15.23 -15.18
CA THR A 210 5.17 14.50 -14.28
C THR A 210 6.18 13.72 -15.10
N LEU A 211 7.45 13.84 -14.76
CA LEU A 211 8.54 13.10 -15.39
C LEU A 211 9.43 12.47 -14.33
N SER A 212 9.70 11.18 -14.45
CA SER A 212 10.62 10.45 -13.58
C SER A 212 11.70 9.71 -14.37
N GLY A 213 12.83 9.42 -13.73
CA GLY A 213 13.80 8.46 -14.22
C GLY A 213 15.21 8.67 -13.66
N CYS A 214 16.12 7.79 -14.04
CA CYS A 214 17.51 7.78 -13.59
C CYS A 214 18.45 7.98 -14.77
N PHE A 215 19.53 8.73 -14.60
CA PHE A 215 20.58 8.80 -15.61
C PHE A 215 21.98 8.80 -15.03
N TYR A 216 22.94 8.29 -15.81
CA TYR A 216 24.28 7.98 -15.31
C TYR A 216 25.39 8.55 -16.20
N LYS A 217 26.62 8.56 -15.69
CA LYS A 217 27.83 8.95 -16.43
C LYS A 217 27.73 10.38 -16.99
N ASP A 218 28.24 10.59 -18.21
CA ASP A 218 28.21 11.86 -18.93
C ASP A 218 26.87 12.16 -19.63
N VAL A 219 25.78 11.45 -19.27
CA VAL A 219 24.46 11.70 -19.86
C VAL A 219 23.99 13.11 -19.49
N ARG A 220 23.48 13.81 -20.51
CA ARG A 220 23.12 15.23 -20.44
C ARG A 220 21.63 15.44 -20.40
N LEU A 221 21.09 15.71 -19.23
CA LEU A 221 19.67 16.05 -19.06
C LEU A 221 19.25 17.26 -19.91
N ASP A 222 20.17 18.20 -20.16
CA ASP A 222 19.94 19.32 -21.05
C ASP A 222 19.70 18.91 -22.52
N ASP A 223 20.20 17.75 -22.97
CA ASP A 223 19.89 17.23 -24.30
C ASP A 223 18.42 16.83 -24.41
N LEU A 224 17.83 16.22 -23.37
CA LEU A 224 16.41 15.83 -23.36
C LEU A 224 15.51 17.06 -23.46
N PHE A 225 15.71 18.02 -22.57
CA PHE A 225 14.89 19.24 -22.52
C PHE A 225 15.14 20.20 -23.68
N SER A 226 16.26 20.05 -24.42
CA SER A 226 16.50 20.79 -25.66
C SER A 226 15.74 20.22 -26.86
N ARG A 227 15.34 18.94 -26.83
CA ARG A 227 14.64 18.27 -27.94
C ARG A 227 13.17 18.66 -28.05
N ALA A 228 12.52 19.06 -26.95
CA ALA A 228 11.14 19.52 -26.95
C ALA A 228 10.82 20.45 -25.78
N ARG A 229 9.71 21.19 -25.88
CA ARG A 229 9.26 22.12 -24.84
C ARG A 229 8.32 21.44 -23.84
N PHE A 230 8.80 21.28 -22.61
CA PHE A 230 8.04 20.74 -21.47
C PHE A 230 7.23 21.83 -20.77
N SER A 231 6.24 22.39 -21.47
CA SER A 231 5.54 23.62 -21.03
C SER A 231 4.61 23.44 -19.83
N ASN A 232 4.28 22.20 -19.48
CA ASN A 232 3.37 21.86 -18.38
C ASN A 232 4.04 20.99 -17.29
N LEU A 233 5.36 20.79 -17.37
CA LEU A 233 6.09 19.94 -16.43
C LEU A 233 6.15 20.60 -15.06
N LYS A 234 5.44 20.03 -14.08
CA LYS A 234 5.34 20.56 -12.71
C LYS A 234 6.11 19.72 -11.70
N ASP A 235 6.18 18.42 -11.94
CA ASP A 235 6.73 17.44 -11.01
C ASP A 235 7.86 16.68 -11.72
N LEU A 236 9.05 16.76 -11.15
CA LEU A 236 10.25 16.14 -11.71
C LEU A 236 10.94 15.30 -10.65
N ASP A 237 11.11 14.02 -10.94
CA ASP A 237 11.81 13.05 -10.11
C ASP A 237 13.03 12.54 -10.86
N ILE A 238 14.22 12.86 -10.35
CA ILE A 238 15.47 12.49 -11.00
C ILE A 238 16.42 11.87 -9.99
N SER A 239 17.04 10.78 -10.41
CA SER A 239 18.19 10.22 -9.70
C SER A 239 19.41 10.09 -10.60
N GLY A 240 20.59 10.23 -9.99
CA GLY A 240 21.89 9.98 -10.60
C GLY A 240 22.75 9.12 -9.69
N ASP A 241 23.85 8.59 -10.23
CA ASP A 241 24.86 7.87 -9.45
C ASP A 241 26.12 8.74 -9.22
N ALA A 242 27.11 8.18 -8.52
CA ALA A 242 28.41 8.83 -8.28
C ALA A 242 29.22 9.14 -9.55
N THR A 243 28.80 8.64 -10.73
CA THR A 243 29.46 8.94 -12.00
C THR A 243 28.85 10.14 -12.71
N THR A 244 27.74 10.68 -12.19
CA THR A 244 26.95 11.68 -12.90
C THR A 244 27.35 13.10 -12.50
N SER A 245 27.79 13.90 -13.47
CA SER A 245 28.27 15.26 -13.21
C SER A 245 27.15 16.22 -12.80
N ARG A 246 27.45 17.13 -11.87
CA ARG A 246 26.57 18.24 -11.44
C ARG A 246 26.06 19.13 -12.58
N LEU A 247 26.88 19.41 -13.60
CA LEU A 247 26.57 20.40 -14.63
C LEU A 247 25.39 20.01 -15.55
N PRO A 248 25.32 18.78 -16.08
CA PRO A 248 24.13 18.24 -16.75
C PRO A 248 22.81 18.51 -16.03
N LEU A 249 22.74 18.21 -14.73
CA LEU A 249 21.54 18.40 -13.92
C LEU A 249 21.14 19.88 -13.89
N VAL A 250 22.06 20.77 -13.49
CA VAL A 250 21.78 22.20 -13.36
C VAL A 250 21.37 22.84 -14.69
N LYS A 251 22.02 22.45 -15.80
CA LYS A 251 21.66 22.94 -17.13
C LYS A 251 20.28 22.45 -17.57
N GLY A 252 19.96 21.18 -17.30
CA GLY A 252 18.65 20.60 -17.59
C GLY A 252 17.55 21.31 -16.81
N LEU A 253 17.71 21.43 -15.48
CA LEU A 253 16.75 22.11 -14.61
C LEU A 253 16.47 23.54 -15.08
N ARG A 254 17.48 24.28 -15.54
CA ARG A 254 17.31 25.65 -16.06
C ARG A 254 16.37 25.75 -17.26
N LEU A 255 16.25 24.69 -18.07
CA LEU A 255 15.36 24.67 -19.24
C LEU A 255 13.88 24.48 -18.87
N VAL A 256 13.59 23.98 -17.67
CA VAL A 256 12.24 23.69 -17.17
C VAL A 256 11.88 24.42 -15.87
N ALA A 257 12.80 25.23 -15.35
CA ALA A 257 12.70 25.91 -14.07
C ALA A 257 11.40 26.71 -13.85
N ASP A 258 10.89 27.35 -14.89
CA ASP A 258 9.73 28.23 -14.79
C ASP A 258 8.43 27.46 -14.48
N THR A 259 8.34 26.19 -14.89
CA THR A 259 7.13 25.36 -14.75
C THR A 259 7.18 24.45 -13.52
N LEU A 260 8.37 24.14 -13.02
CA LEU A 260 8.57 23.23 -11.90
C LEU A 260 8.03 23.77 -10.58
N THR A 261 7.31 22.90 -9.87
CA THR A 261 6.74 23.16 -8.54
C THR A 261 7.11 22.08 -7.52
N HIS A 262 7.33 20.84 -7.97
CA HIS A 262 7.83 19.74 -7.14
C HIS A 262 9.07 19.16 -7.79
N LEU A 263 10.09 18.94 -6.97
CA LEU A 263 11.36 18.39 -7.42
C LEU A 263 11.85 17.38 -6.39
N PHE A 264 12.13 16.17 -6.85
CA PHE A 264 12.88 15.15 -6.14
C PHE A 264 14.24 14.98 -6.83
N VAL A 265 15.32 15.06 -6.07
CA VAL A 265 16.69 14.86 -6.56
C VAL A 265 17.41 13.90 -5.64
N ASN A 266 17.75 12.72 -6.15
CA ASN A 266 18.67 11.81 -5.50
C ASN A 266 20.02 11.84 -6.22
N TRP A 267 21.04 12.40 -5.58
CA TRP A 267 22.32 12.64 -6.24
C TRP A 267 23.48 12.36 -5.31
N TYR A 268 24.50 11.65 -5.80
CA TYR A 268 25.69 11.38 -5.01
C TYR A 268 26.64 12.58 -5.06
N ARG A 269 26.90 13.20 -3.90
CA ARG A 269 27.98 14.14 -3.58
C ARG A 269 28.51 14.97 -4.76
N GLU A 270 28.00 16.19 -4.93
CA GLU A 270 28.60 17.29 -5.72
C GLU A 270 27.57 18.41 -5.95
N VAL A 271 26.29 18.03 -6.03
CA VAL A 271 25.16 18.96 -6.14
C VAL A 271 24.96 19.65 -4.80
N GLN A 272 24.85 20.98 -4.84
CA GLN A 272 24.61 21.79 -3.66
C GLN A 272 23.17 22.28 -3.65
N LEU A 273 22.59 22.41 -2.46
CA LEU A 273 21.23 22.91 -2.30
C LEU A 273 21.04 24.29 -2.97
N ARG A 274 22.04 25.17 -2.92
CA ARG A 274 22.04 26.45 -3.64
C ARG A 274 21.81 26.31 -5.15
N ASP A 275 22.34 25.25 -5.78
CA ASP A 275 22.28 25.10 -7.23
C ASP A 275 20.83 24.87 -7.67
N ILE A 276 20.08 24.11 -6.87
CA ILE A 276 18.67 23.83 -7.10
C ILE A 276 17.84 25.08 -6.82
N LEU A 277 18.05 25.71 -5.67
CA LEU A 277 17.26 26.87 -5.23
C LEU A 277 17.44 28.10 -6.13
N GLU A 278 18.64 28.35 -6.63
CA GLU A 278 18.91 29.44 -7.58
C GLU A 278 18.37 29.12 -8.98
N THR A 279 18.28 27.84 -9.35
CA THR A 279 17.80 27.42 -10.67
C THR A 279 16.28 27.37 -10.74
N CYS A 280 15.60 26.92 -9.68
CA CYS A 280 14.16 26.63 -9.68
C CYS A 280 13.40 27.51 -8.66
N PRO A 281 13.08 28.78 -8.99
CA PRO A 281 12.52 29.74 -8.03
C PRO A 281 11.03 29.52 -7.70
N ASN A 282 10.33 28.68 -8.46
CA ASN A 282 8.89 28.43 -8.31
C ASN A 282 8.56 27.17 -7.50
N LEU A 283 9.56 26.51 -6.93
CA LEU A 283 9.36 25.30 -6.14
C LEU A 283 8.46 25.56 -4.93
N VAL A 284 7.56 24.61 -4.72
CA VAL A 284 6.64 24.49 -3.58
C VAL A 284 7.04 23.31 -2.69
N SER A 285 7.58 22.26 -3.29
CA SER A 285 8.05 21.05 -2.61
C SER A 285 9.44 20.69 -3.14
N LEU A 286 10.36 20.44 -2.23
CA LEU A 286 11.72 19.99 -2.55
C LEU A 286 12.08 18.79 -1.67
N ASP A 287 12.47 17.70 -2.31
CA ASP A 287 13.01 16.50 -1.66
C ASP A 287 14.40 16.22 -2.25
N VAL A 288 15.41 16.13 -1.39
CA VAL A 288 16.80 15.92 -1.79
C VAL A 288 17.44 14.80 -0.99
N VAL A 289 18.24 13.97 -1.67
CA VAL A 289 18.99 12.86 -1.08
C VAL A 289 20.47 12.99 -1.47
N ASP A 290 21.38 12.91 -0.49
CA ASP A 290 22.84 13.01 -0.61
C ASP A 290 23.35 14.32 -1.28
N VAL A 291 22.61 15.42 -1.05
CA VAL A 291 22.92 16.78 -1.53
C VAL A 291 23.66 17.60 -0.46
N ASP A 292 24.71 18.33 -0.86
CA ASP A 292 25.45 19.23 0.04
C ASP A 292 24.56 20.42 0.49
N MET A 293 24.41 20.62 1.80
CA MET A 293 23.55 21.67 2.39
C MET A 293 24.13 23.10 2.32
N VAL A 294 24.90 23.40 1.27
CA VAL A 294 25.41 24.75 1.04
C VAL A 294 24.28 25.60 0.45
N VAL A 295 23.82 26.58 1.21
CA VAL A 295 22.85 27.59 0.77
C VAL A 295 23.54 28.81 0.15
N PRO A 296 22.83 29.67 -0.60
CA PRO A 296 23.44 30.87 -1.18
C PRO A 296 24.04 31.80 -0.12
N PRO A 297 25.20 32.43 -0.40
CA PRO A 297 25.98 33.16 0.59
C PRO A 297 25.28 34.43 1.12
N SER A 298 24.26 34.92 0.42
CA SER A 298 23.53 36.11 0.85
C SER A 298 22.43 35.75 1.86
N PRO A 299 22.47 36.20 3.13
CA PRO A 299 21.45 35.92 4.16
C PRO A 299 20.04 36.44 3.81
N SER A 300 19.89 37.30 2.80
CA SER A 300 18.60 37.81 2.34
C SER A 300 17.88 36.91 1.34
N SER A 301 18.57 35.89 0.77
CA SER A 301 17.93 34.93 -0.13
C SER A 301 16.90 34.11 0.65
N ARG A 302 15.61 34.28 0.33
CA ARG A 302 14.49 33.56 0.96
C ARG A 302 13.62 32.91 -0.11
N TYR A 303 13.04 31.77 0.22
CA TYR A 303 12.22 30.94 -0.66
C TYR A 303 10.82 30.72 -0.06
N PRO A 304 9.97 31.76 -0.01
CA PRO A 304 8.67 31.71 0.67
C PRO A 304 7.63 30.84 -0.03
N LYS A 305 7.89 30.36 -1.26
CA LYS A 305 6.98 29.45 -1.97
C LYS A 305 7.12 28.00 -1.50
N ILE A 306 8.28 27.64 -0.96
CA ILE A 306 8.55 26.28 -0.49
C ILE A 306 7.80 26.06 0.82
N THR A 307 6.90 25.08 0.78
CA THR A 307 6.06 24.66 1.90
C THR A 307 6.43 23.26 2.40
N ARG A 308 7.15 22.48 1.60
CA ARG A 308 7.68 21.17 1.99
C ARG A 308 9.15 21.06 1.62
N LEU A 309 9.96 20.68 2.59
CA LEU A 309 11.39 20.46 2.43
C LEU A 309 11.75 19.13 3.11
N ALA A 310 12.28 18.19 2.34
CA ALA A 310 12.82 16.93 2.82
C ALA A 310 14.29 16.84 2.41
N ILE A 311 15.15 16.52 3.37
CA ILE A 311 16.60 16.45 3.17
C ILE A 311 17.10 15.14 3.77
N HIS A 312 17.74 14.31 2.96
CA HIS A 312 18.14 12.97 3.34
C HIS A 312 19.62 12.70 3.03
N ASP A 313 20.17 11.74 3.75
CA ASP A 313 21.56 11.28 3.65
C ASP A 313 22.58 12.43 3.70
N VAL A 314 22.31 13.40 4.57
CA VAL A 314 23.20 14.57 4.77
C VAL A 314 24.51 14.15 5.42
N THR A 315 25.63 14.71 4.94
CA THR A 315 26.93 14.56 5.62
C THR A 315 26.88 15.20 7.01
N LEU A 316 27.20 14.46 8.08
CA LEU A 316 27.17 14.89 9.49
C LEU A 316 27.80 16.26 9.79
N LYS A 317 28.78 16.71 9.00
CA LYS A 317 29.39 18.04 9.12
C LYS A 317 28.39 19.20 8.95
N TYR A 318 27.32 18.98 8.19
CA TYR A 318 26.27 19.98 7.94
C TYR A 318 25.18 19.98 9.01
N CYS A 319 25.06 18.92 9.81
CA CYS A 319 24.07 18.79 10.87
C CYS A 319 24.39 19.62 12.14
N ARG A 320 25.35 20.54 12.07
CA ARG A 320 25.67 21.50 13.14
C ARG A 320 24.65 22.64 13.16
N ASP A 321 24.29 23.12 14.35
CA ASP A 321 23.27 24.14 14.59
C ASP A 321 23.37 25.36 13.69
N GLU A 322 24.55 25.96 13.54
CA GLU A 322 24.75 27.18 12.74
C GLU A 322 24.36 26.99 11.27
N ASN A 323 24.68 25.83 10.68
CA ASN A 323 24.36 25.52 9.29
C ASN A 323 22.86 25.28 9.12
N MET A 324 22.24 24.56 10.08
CA MET A 324 20.82 24.26 10.05
C MET A 324 19.95 25.50 10.26
N ILE A 325 20.37 26.40 11.15
CA ILE A 325 19.74 27.71 11.35
C ILE A 325 19.77 28.51 10.05
N ASP A 326 20.92 28.57 9.38
CA ASP A 326 21.03 29.29 8.12
C ASP A 326 20.06 28.71 7.08
N VAL A 327 19.98 27.38 6.95
CA VAL A 327 19.06 26.68 6.05
C VAL A 327 17.59 26.98 6.39
N LEU A 328 17.17 26.80 7.64
CA LEU A 328 15.76 27.02 8.04
C LEU A 328 15.33 28.47 7.87
N SER A 329 16.22 29.43 8.12
CA SER A 329 15.96 30.85 7.93
C SER A 329 15.56 31.22 6.48
N ARG A 330 15.90 30.35 5.51
CA ARG A 330 15.56 30.52 4.09
C ARG A 330 14.12 30.17 3.76
N PHE A 331 13.44 29.40 4.60
CA PHE A 331 12.11 28.83 4.31
C PHE A 331 11.05 29.27 5.35
N PRO A 332 10.67 30.56 5.38
CA PRO A 332 9.77 31.10 6.40
C PRO A 332 8.31 30.60 6.30
N SER A 333 7.94 30.00 5.17
CA SER A 333 6.58 29.51 4.87
C SER A 333 6.48 27.98 4.91
N LEU A 334 7.48 27.33 5.50
CA LEU A 334 7.55 25.88 5.59
C LEU A 334 6.41 25.33 6.45
N LEU A 335 5.71 24.33 5.91
CA LEU A 335 4.61 23.62 6.58
C LEU A 335 4.99 22.18 6.93
N SER A 336 5.90 21.57 6.17
CA SER A 336 6.45 20.24 6.43
C SER A 336 7.97 20.27 6.31
N PHE A 337 8.64 19.72 7.30
CA PHE A 337 10.10 19.59 7.32
C PHE A 337 10.50 18.16 7.66
N GLU A 338 11.45 17.64 6.91
CA GLU A 338 12.00 16.30 7.10
C GLU A 338 13.51 16.33 6.94
N ILE A 339 14.23 15.72 7.89
CA ILE A 339 15.68 15.69 7.88
C ILE A 339 16.25 14.36 8.38
N THR A 340 17.17 13.79 7.60
CA THR A 340 17.93 12.57 7.88
C THR A 340 19.40 12.72 7.46
N PRO A 341 20.39 12.33 8.28
CA PRO A 341 20.28 11.88 9.68
C PRO A 341 19.86 13.01 10.63
N MET A 342 19.54 12.66 11.88
CA MET A 342 19.12 13.59 12.93
C MET A 342 20.18 14.68 13.19
N PRO A 343 19.82 15.99 13.13
CA PRO A 343 20.63 17.07 13.69
C PRO A 343 20.69 17.06 15.21
N ASP A 344 21.50 17.93 15.84
CA ASP A 344 21.48 18.10 17.30
C ASP A 344 20.04 18.43 17.77
N SER A 345 19.60 17.80 18.87
CA SER A 345 18.26 18.00 19.45
C SER A 345 18.02 19.46 19.85
N SER A 346 19.08 20.25 20.03
CA SER A 346 18.99 21.69 20.34
C SER A 346 18.15 22.46 19.31
N LEU A 347 18.14 22.00 18.05
CA LEU A 347 17.41 22.60 16.94
C LEU A 347 15.89 22.58 17.16
N LEU A 348 15.38 21.55 17.84
CA LEU A 348 13.95 21.41 18.15
C LEU A 348 13.40 22.60 18.94
N LYS A 349 14.22 23.17 19.84
CA LYS A 349 13.85 24.31 20.67
C LYS A 349 13.58 25.58 19.86
N ILE A 350 14.19 25.71 18.68
CA ILE A 350 14.26 26.97 17.94
C ILE A 350 13.50 26.95 16.61
N LEU A 351 12.94 25.81 16.22
CA LEU A 351 12.19 25.66 14.96
C LEU A 351 11.09 26.72 14.81
N HIS A 352 10.40 27.05 15.91
CA HIS A 352 9.30 28.01 15.91
C HIS A 352 9.74 29.44 15.58
N GLU A 353 11.01 29.80 15.81
CA GLU A 353 11.57 31.12 15.49
C GLU A 353 11.73 31.31 13.97
N TYR A 354 12.16 30.26 13.26
CA TYR A 354 12.48 30.30 11.83
C TYR A 354 11.32 29.84 10.94
N CYS A 355 10.58 28.83 11.40
CA CYS A 355 9.48 28.20 10.68
C CYS A 355 8.20 28.19 11.55
N PRO A 356 7.60 29.35 11.85
CA PRO A 356 6.48 29.47 12.79
C PRO A 356 5.19 28.75 12.33
N TYR A 357 5.06 28.47 11.04
CA TYR A 357 3.91 27.77 10.44
C TYR A 357 4.17 26.28 10.20
N LEU A 358 5.29 25.75 10.69
CA LEU A 358 5.63 24.33 10.56
C LEU A 358 4.58 23.47 11.27
N GLN A 359 3.94 22.56 10.55
CA GLN A 359 2.88 21.69 11.06
C GLN A 359 3.30 20.24 11.16
N VAL A 360 4.14 19.77 10.24
CA VAL A 360 4.60 18.37 10.19
C VAL A 360 6.11 18.34 10.27
N LEU A 361 6.63 17.62 11.26
CA LEU A 361 8.06 17.47 11.49
C LEU A 361 8.43 15.98 11.45
N TYR A 362 9.42 15.64 10.63
CA TYR A 362 10.15 14.38 10.65
C TYR A 362 11.60 14.67 10.98
N PHE A 363 12.05 14.25 12.15
CA PHE A 363 13.37 14.59 12.68
C PHE A 363 14.11 13.30 13.05
N GLY A 364 14.96 12.80 12.16
CA GLY A 364 15.61 11.50 12.36
C GLY A 364 15.67 10.66 11.10
N GLU A 365 15.56 9.34 11.24
CA GLU A 365 15.68 8.42 10.12
C GLU A 365 14.44 8.46 9.21
N LYS A 366 14.66 8.22 7.92
CA LYS A 366 13.61 8.20 6.92
C LYS A 366 12.84 6.88 6.98
N ASP A 367 11.60 6.90 7.45
CA ASP A 367 10.70 5.76 7.27
C ASP A 367 9.99 5.84 5.90
N TYR A 368 10.43 4.99 4.98
CA TYR A 368 9.88 4.87 3.62
C TYR A 368 8.47 4.24 3.56
N ARG A 369 7.98 3.64 4.65
CA ARG A 369 6.73 2.86 4.66
C ARG A 369 5.50 3.68 5.06
N ARG A 370 5.65 4.96 5.40
CA ARG A 370 4.59 5.77 6.03
C ARG A 370 3.92 6.73 5.06
N GLU A 371 2.59 6.74 5.09
CA GLU A 371 1.82 7.85 4.53
C GLU A 371 2.09 9.12 5.33
N LYS A 372 2.69 10.12 4.69
CA LYS A 372 3.01 11.39 5.34
C LYS A 372 1.75 12.25 5.45
N PRO A 373 1.39 12.75 6.65
CA PRO A 373 0.23 13.61 6.80
C PRO A 373 0.42 14.87 5.96
N ARG A 374 -0.60 15.22 5.19
CA ARG A 374 -0.56 16.45 4.39
C ARG A 374 -0.78 17.65 5.31
N PRO A 375 0.15 18.63 5.34
CA PRO A 375 -0.06 19.84 6.11
C PRO A 375 -1.28 20.60 5.58
N ARG A 376 -1.98 21.31 6.47
CA ARG A 376 -3.16 22.11 6.13
C ARG A 376 -2.75 23.58 6.06
N PRO A 377 -2.79 24.25 4.90
CA PRO A 377 -2.45 25.67 4.79
C PRO A 377 -3.57 26.56 5.35
N ASN A 378 -3.78 26.52 6.66
CA ASN A 378 -4.84 27.23 7.40
C ASN A 378 -4.30 28.42 8.22
N GLY A 379 -3.00 28.74 8.08
CA GLY A 379 -2.35 29.81 8.83
C GLY A 379 -2.11 29.50 10.32
N ARG A 380 -2.35 28.25 10.75
CA ARG A 380 -2.04 27.81 12.12
C ARG A 380 -0.53 27.78 12.34
N LYS A 381 -0.12 28.27 13.50
CA LYS A 381 1.26 28.22 13.98
C LYS A 381 1.48 27.02 14.88
N GLY A 382 2.72 26.52 14.90
CA GLY A 382 3.15 25.41 15.74
C GLY A 382 2.90 24.03 15.12
N ILE A 383 3.66 23.06 15.60
CA ILE A 383 3.70 21.71 15.07
C ILE A 383 2.45 20.95 15.52
N VAL A 384 1.83 20.26 14.57
CA VAL A 384 0.62 19.45 14.74
C VAL A 384 0.97 17.97 14.82
N SER A 385 1.92 17.52 14.01
CA SER A 385 2.41 16.13 14.00
C SER A 385 3.94 16.13 14.05
N ALA A 386 4.50 15.46 15.05
CA ALA A 386 5.94 15.31 15.22
C ALA A 386 6.33 13.83 15.22
N TYR A 387 7.25 13.47 14.34
CA TYR A 387 7.89 12.16 14.26
C TYR A 387 9.38 12.36 14.57
N LEU A 388 9.80 11.84 15.71
CA LEU A 388 11.15 12.03 16.24
C LEU A 388 11.84 10.67 16.28
N GLY A 389 12.90 10.49 15.48
CA GLY A 389 13.78 9.32 15.52
C GLY A 389 13.67 8.38 14.32
N GLY A 390 13.95 7.10 14.52
CA GLY A 390 14.06 6.09 13.45
C GLY A 390 14.54 4.72 13.93
N LEU A 391 14.60 3.75 13.02
CA LEU A 391 14.85 2.33 13.31
C LEU A 391 16.24 2.06 13.91
N ASP A 392 17.24 2.90 13.61
CA ASP A 392 18.59 2.78 14.17
C ASP A 392 18.72 3.59 15.48
N ALA A 393 18.32 2.96 16.60
CA ALA A 393 18.32 3.56 17.94
C ALA A 393 19.71 4.00 18.45
N ASP A 394 20.79 3.49 17.85
CA ASP A 394 22.18 3.77 18.25
C ASP A 394 22.74 5.08 17.65
N VAL A 395 21.96 5.81 16.84
CA VAL A 395 22.43 7.03 16.13
C VAL A 395 21.66 8.30 16.54
N ASN A 396 20.53 8.18 17.24
CA ASN A 396 19.60 9.28 17.51
C ASN A 396 19.47 9.58 19.01
N ASP A 397 20.40 10.37 19.55
CA ASP A 397 20.40 10.82 20.96
C ASP A 397 19.67 12.14 21.13
N TYR A 398 18.57 12.12 21.90
CA TYR A 398 17.81 13.30 22.29
C TYR A 398 18.20 13.76 23.68
N ARG A 399 18.68 14.99 23.84
CA ARG A 399 18.84 15.57 25.17
C ARG A 399 17.48 15.76 25.85
N HIS A 400 17.37 15.29 27.09
CA HIS A 400 16.15 15.36 27.88
C HIS A 400 15.54 16.78 27.90
N ASP A 401 16.33 17.80 28.22
CA ASP A 401 15.86 19.19 28.31
C ASP A 401 15.37 19.75 26.96
N ASP A 402 16.01 19.37 25.85
CA ASP A 402 15.61 19.82 24.52
C ASP A 402 14.24 19.28 24.14
N LEU A 403 13.98 18.01 24.46
CA LEU A 403 12.71 17.36 24.22
C LEU A 403 11.59 17.94 25.10
N VAL A 404 11.85 18.18 26.39
CA VAL A 404 10.88 18.83 27.31
C VAL A 404 10.50 20.21 26.79
N GLN A 405 11.48 21.04 26.43
CA GLN A 405 11.24 22.38 25.91
C GLN A 405 10.48 22.35 24.58
N PHE A 406 10.86 21.45 23.65
CA PHE A 406 10.16 21.27 22.38
C PHE A 406 8.68 20.93 22.57
N LEU A 407 8.38 19.95 23.43
CA LEU A 407 7.01 19.52 23.71
C LEU A 407 6.21 20.66 24.35
N TYR A 408 6.80 21.36 25.31
CA TYR A 408 6.18 22.49 25.99
C TYR A 408 5.84 23.65 25.03
N LEU A 409 6.75 24.00 24.11
CA LEU A 409 6.54 25.04 23.10
C LEU A 409 5.39 24.70 22.14
N ASN A 410 5.15 23.42 21.87
CA ASN A 410 4.11 22.95 20.94
C ASN A 410 2.83 22.44 21.63
N ARG A 411 2.69 22.60 22.95
CA ARG A 411 1.56 22.05 23.74
C ARG A 411 0.16 22.44 23.25
N ASN A 412 0.03 23.62 22.66
CA ASN A 412 -1.24 24.16 22.16
C ASN A 412 -1.58 23.68 20.73
N SER A 413 -0.59 23.20 19.98
CA SER A 413 -0.75 22.81 18.56
C SER A 413 -0.66 21.31 18.32
N LEU A 414 0.11 20.59 19.15
CA LEU A 414 0.45 19.18 18.95
C LEU A 414 -0.78 18.28 19.08
N GLU A 415 -1.04 17.49 18.05
CA GLU A 415 -2.15 16.52 17.96
C GLU A 415 -1.65 15.08 17.92
N ASP A 416 -0.49 14.86 17.30
CA ASP A 416 0.15 13.56 17.12
C ASP A 416 1.64 13.65 17.45
N LEU A 417 2.10 12.76 18.32
CA LEU A 417 3.50 12.61 18.68
C LEU A 417 3.94 11.17 18.50
N GLU A 418 5.04 10.97 17.79
CA GLU A 418 5.71 9.70 17.68
C GLU A 418 7.20 9.85 17.98
N PHE A 419 7.71 8.97 18.83
CA PHE A 419 9.07 8.99 19.31
C PHE A 419 9.71 7.60 19.24
N GLU A 420 10.82 7.50 18.51
CA GLU A 420 11.59 6.28 18.27
C GLU A 420 13.10 6.59 18.35
N GLY A 421 13.62 6.74 19.56
CA GLY A 421 15.04 7.05 19.77
C GLY A 421 15.50 6.86 21.21
N THR A 422 16.72 7.31 21.50
CA THR A 422 17.34 7.24 22.82
C THR A 422 17.29 8.62 23.47
N ILE A 423 16.95 8.68 24.76
CA ILE A 423 16.91 9.93 25.53
C ILE A 423 18.14 9.94 26.43
N VAL A 424 18.95 10.99 26.33
CA VAL A 424 20.14 11.16 27.15
C VAL A 424 19.85 12.19 28.27
N ASP A 425 20.13 11.77 29.50
CA ASP A 425 19.92 12.53 30.75
C ASP A 425 21.28 12.91 31.41
N ASP A 426 22.22 13.40 30.59
CA ASP A 426 23.50 13.89 31.08
C ASP A 426 23.30 15.25 31.79
N ASP A 427 23.01 15.19 33.10
CA ASP A 427 22.83 16.35 33.99
C ASP A 427 21.68 17.28 33.55
N ALA A 428 20.47 16.75 33.37
CA ALA A 428 19.31 17.56 32.97
C ALA A 428 18.96 18.65 34.00
N PHE A 429 18.53 19.81 33.49
CA PHE A 429 18.02 20.91 34.30
C PHE A 429 16.61 20.61 34.82
N TRP A 430 15.76 20.00 33.99
CA TRP A 430 14.43 19.58 34.38
C TRP A 430 14.38 18.09 34.70
N LYS A 431 13.61 17.75 35.71
CA LYS A 431 13.20 16.38 36.01
C LYS A 431 11.69 16.25 35.85
N LEU A 432 11.26 15.14 35.29
CA LEU A 432 9.84 14.80 35.17
C LEU A 432 9.46 13.84 36.29
N GLU A 433 8.55 14.27 37.16
CA GLU A 433 8.13 13.47 38.30
C GLU A 433 6.62 13.64 38.53
N ASN A 434 5.91 12.51 38.67
CA ASN A 434 4.47 12.47 38.94
C ASN A 434 3.60 13.34 38.01
N GLY A 435 3.96 13.39 36.73
CA GLY A 435 3.23 14.16 35.75
C GLY A 435 3.54 15.67 35.76
N GLN A 436 4.58 16.11 36.47
CA GLN A 436 4.97 17.51 36.57
C GLN A 436 6.43 17.71 36.13
N VAL A 437 6.71 18.91 35.65
CA VAL A 437 8.08 19.37 35.37
C VAL A 437 8.60 20.07 36.63
N ILE A 438 9.69 19.56 37.20
CA ILE A 438 10.35 20.14 38.36
C ILE A 438 11.77 20.56 37.99
N GLN A 439 12.24 21.65 38.56
CA GLN A 439 13.63 22.07 38.42
C GLN A 439 14.50 21.18 39.30
N GLN A 440 15.52 20.55 38.71
CA GLN A 440 16.46 19.68 39.42
C GLN A 440 17.73 20.43 39.82
N ARG A 441 18.21 21.37 38.99
CA ARG A 441 19.42 22.15 39.25
C ARG A 441 19.12 23.58 39.65
N ASP A 442 19.84 24.10 40.65
CA ASP A 442 19.76 25.48 41.15
C ASP A 442 20.86 26.40 40.58
N ASP A 443 21.56 25.97 39.52
CA ASP A 443 22.72 26.70 38.98
C ASP A 443 22.34 27.82 37.99
N GLN A 444 23.32 28.71 37.69
CA GLN A 444 23.10 29.92 36.89
C GLN A 444 22.87 29.66 35.38
N TYR A 445 23.00 28.43 34.91
CA TYR A 445 22.87 28.06 33.49
C TYR A 445 21.49 27.45 33.21
N SER A 446 20.48 28.29 33.13
CA SER A 446 19.16 27.85 32.67
C SER A 446 19.20 27.46 31.19
N PRO A 447 18.58 26.34 30.78
CA PRO A 447 18.43 25.98 29.36
C PRO A 447 17.43 26.89 28.63
N LEU A 448 16.67 27.71 29.36
CA LEU A 448 15.70 28.65 28.83
C LEU A 448 16.40 29.86 28.19
N ARG A 449 15.88 30.28 27.04
CA ARG A 449 16.32 31.53 26.42
C ARG A 449 15.58 32.73 27.03
N PRO A 450 16.14 33.94 26.95
CA PRO A 450 15.45 35.14 27.41
C PRO A 450 14.09 35.31 26.71
N GLY A 451 13.00 35.24 27.48
CA GLY A 451 11.63 35.36 26.99
C GLY A 451 10.89 34.04 26.78
N ASP A 452 11.56 32.89 26.97
CA ASP A 452 10.89 31.60 27.03
C ASP A 452 10.12 31.46 28.36
N ASP A 453 8.90 30.92 28.28
CA ASP A 453 8.14 30.56 29.47
C ASP A 453 8.77 29.33 30.14
N ASP A 454 8.88 29.37 31.47
CA ASP A 454 9.39 28.26 32.26
C ASP A 454 8.30 27.16 32.42
N PRO A 455 8.56 25.92 31.97
CA PRO A 455 7.60 24.81 32.10
C PRO A 455 7.31 24.43 33.55
N THR A 456 8.14 24.83 34.53
CA THR A 456 7.90 24.55 35.96
C THR A 456 6.89 25.50 36.60
N GLN A 457 6.63 26.66 35.98
CA GLN A 457 5.80 27.73 36.53
C GLN A 457 4.52 27.99 35.72
N SER A 458 4.34 27.26 34.62
CA SER A 458 3.33 27.54 33.60
C SER A 458 2.42 26.35 33.36
N ASP A 459 1.28 26.60 32.70
CA ASP A 459 0.37 25.52 32.30
C ASP A 459 1.01 24.59 31.27
N THR A 460 1.07 23.31 31.61
CA THR A 460 1.64 22.22 30.80
C THR A 460 0.56 21.39 30.10
N SER A 461 -0.67 21.89 30.00
CA SER A 461 -1.78 21.16 29.37
C SER A 461 -1.62 20.99 27.84
N PHE A 462 -1.91 19.77 27.36
CA PHE A 462 -1.87 19.38 25.95
C PHE A 462 -3.30 19.11 25.45
N MET A 463 -4.06 20.17 25.21
CA MET A 463 -5.51 20.05 24.92
C MET A 463 -5.84 19.43 23.55
N GLN A 464 -4.91 19.48 22.60
CA GLN A 464 -5.11 18.95 21.24
C GLN A 464 -4.51 17.56 21.04
N LEU A 465 -3.64 17.10 21.95
CA LEU A 465 -2.90 15.85 21.81
C LEU A 465 -3.84 14.65 21.90
N GLY A 466 -3.99 13.92 20.79
CA GLY A 466 -4.93 12.82 20.64
C GLY A 466 -4.26 11.46 20.45
N ARG A 467 -3.03 11.44 19.90
CA ARG A 467 -2.23 10.23 19.68
C ARG A 467 -0.82 10.41 20.21
N ILE A 468 -0.34 9.39 20.91
CA ILE A 468 1.06 9.25 21.32
C ILE A 468 1.57 7.87 20.90
N ALA A 469 2.75 7.81 20.30
CA ALA A 469 3.47 6.59 19.98
C ALA A 469 4.92 6.66 20.50
N PHE A 470 5.37 5.66 21.25
CA PHE A 470 6.73 5.55 21.78
C PHE A 470 7.30 4.15 21.55
N SER A 471 8.44 4.07 20.85
CA SER A 471 9.10 2.81 20.46
C SER A 471 10.62 2.76 20.66
N GLY A 472 11.18 3.52 21.61
CA GLY A 472 12.63 3.57 21.93
C GLY A 472 13.16 2.50 22.90
N ALA A 473 14.48 2.48 23.13
CA ALA A 473 15.18 1.42 23.87
C ALA A 473 15.17 1.57 25.41
N GLU A 474 15.06 2.79 25.95
CA GLU A 474 15.20 3.02 27.41
C GLU A 474 13.87 3.26 28.13
N ALA A 475 13.44 2.29 28.94
CA ALA A 475 12.15 2.30 29.64
C ALA A 475 12.01 3.41 30.71
N TYR A 476 13.09 3.78 31.40
CA TYR A 476 13.03 4.68 32.56
C TYR A 476 12.75 6.13 32.16
N LEU A 477 13.62 6.73 31.32
CA LEU A 477 13.49 8.12 30.87
C LEU A 477 12.25 8.30 29.98
N GLY A 478 12.00 7.35 29.06
CA GLY A 478 10.78 7.36 28.27
C GLY A 478 9.51 7.27 29.13
N GLY A 479 9.52 6.45 30.19
CA GLY A 479 8.39 6.33 31.11
C GLY A 479 8.05 7.64 31.84
N ALA A 480 9.04 8.45 32.20
CA ALA A 480 8.82 9.75 32.83
C ALA A 480 8.17 10.76 31.86
N ILE A 481 8.64 10.83 30.61
CA ILE A 481 8.05 11.66 29.55
C ILE A 481 6.63 11.22 29.23
N ILE A 482 6.41 9.92 29.05
CA ILE A 482 5.08 9.36 28.78
C ILE A 482 4.12 9.73 29.92
N THR A 483 4.53 9.53 31.18
CA THR A 483 3.73 9.88 32.36
C THR A 483 3.35 11.37 32.36
N TRP A 484 4.32 12.25 32.07
CA TRP A 484 4.08 13.69 31.97
C TRP A 484 3.07 14.04 30.88
N LEU A 485 3.25 13.53 29.66
CA LEU A 485 2.35 13.82 28.54
C LEU A 485 0.93 13.33 28.82
N ILE A 486 0.76 12.07 29.23
CA ILE A 486 -0.59 11.50 29.41
C ILE A 486 -1.31 12.10 30.62
N SER A 487 -0.59 12.52 31.66
CA SER A 487 -1.19 13.20 32.82
C SER A 487 -1.73 14.59 32.48
N ASN A 488 -1.18 15.24 31.44
CA ASN A 488 -1.53 16.60 31.04
C ASN A 488 -2.32 16.68 29.72
N ALA A 489 -2.67 15.54 29.12
CA ALA A 489 -3.37 15.45 27.84
C ALA A 489 -4.73 14.73 28.00
N PRO A 490 -5.79 15.44 28.42
CA PRO A 490 -7.08 14.81 28.76
C PRO A 490 -7.81 14.20 27.56
N ASN A 491 -7.45 14.60 26.33
CA ASN A 491 -8.14 14.22 25.10
C ASN A 491 -7.45 13.08 24.32
N ILE A 492 -6.48 12.40 24.93
CA ILE A 492 -5.82 11.25 24.31
C ILE A 492 -6.84 10.16 23.99
N LYS A 493 -6.78 9.66 22.75
CA LYS A 493 -7.62 8.57 22.24
C LYS A 493 -6.82 7.33 21.88
N THR A 494 -5.57 7.51 21.48
CA THR A 494 -4.70 6.43 20.97
C THR A 494 -3.35 6.48 21.65
N LEU A 495 -2.92 5.35 22.21
CA LEU A 495 -1.57 5.13 22.71
C LEU A 495 -0.93 3.96 21.97
N SER A 496 0.31 4.12 21.51
CA SER A 496 1.15 3.04 21.00
C SER A 496 2.44 2.99 21.79
N LEU A 497 2.67 1.95 22.59
CA LEU A 497 3.81 1.90 23.52
C LEU A 497 4.53 0.57 23.40
N ILE A 498 5.83 0.55 23.66
CA ILE A 498 6.51 -0.68 24.06
C ILE A 498 5.99 -1.11 25.44
N GLN A 499 5.69 -2.40 25.61
CA GLN A 499 5.12 -2.93 26.86
C GLN A 499 5.95 -2.57 28.10
N ASN A 500 7.28 -2.52 27.98
CA ASN A 500 8.21 -2.16 29.05
C ASN A 500 7.99 -0.75 29.63
N TYR A 501 7.35 0.15 28.88
CA TYR A 501 7.02 1.49 29.37
C TYR A 501 5.84 1.49 30.33
N ILE A 502 4.99 0.45 30.33
CA ILE A 502 3.77 0.40 31.15
C ILE A 502 4.10 -0.09 32.57
N GLN A 503 4.95 0.67 33.25
CA GLN A 503 5.22 0.53 34.67
C GLN A 503 4.08 1.14 35.51
N THR A 504 4.12 0.95 36.83
CA THR A 504 3.04 1.39 37.75
C THR A 504 2.70 2.88 37.61
N ASN A 505 3.69 3.76 37.43
CA ASN A 505 3.48 5.20 37.23
C ASN A 505 2.73 5.53 35.93
N VAL A 506 3.15 4.93 34.82
CA VAL A 506 2.50 5.11 33.51
C VAL A 506 1.08 4.54 33.55
N ALA A 507 0.91 3.34 34.12
CA ALA A 507 -0.41 2.71 34.27
C ALA A 507 -1.38 3.55 35.11
N ASN A 508 -0.92 4.11 36.23
CA ASN A 508 -1.72 5.01 37.06
C ASN A 508 -2.24 6.23 36.28
N ALA A 509 -1.39 6.81 35.43
CA ALA A 509 -1.77 7.95 34.61
C ALA A 509 -2.67 7.54 33.44
N MET A 510 -2.43 6.38 32.81
CA MET A 510 -3.32 5.81 31.76
C MET A 510 -4.75 5.60 32.26
N ILE A 511 -4.92 5.13 33.51
CA ILE A 511 -6.23 4.90 34.13
C ILE A 511 -7.06 6.20 34.23
N GLN A 512 -6.42 7.37 34.28
CA GLN A 512 -7.13 8.65 34.36
C GLN A 512 -7.65 9.14 32.99
N LEU A 513 -7.26 8.50 31.89
CA LEU A 513 -7.61 8.91 30.53
C LEU A 513 -9.06 8.52 30.18
N LYS A 514 -9.96 9.48 30.26
CA LYS A 514 -11.41 9.29 30.00
C LYS A 514 -11.78 9.07 28.54
N HIS A 515 -10.85 9.27 27.61
CA HIS A 515 -11.10 9.19 26.17
C HIS A 515 -10.22 8.15 25.46
N LEU A 516 -9.39 7.41 26.22
CA LEU A 516 -8.54 6.37 25.66
C LEU A 516 -9.41 5.25 25.10
N SER A 517 -9.33 5.06 23.79
CA SER A 517 -10.14 4.10 23.05
C SER A 517 -9.31 3.07 22.29
N LYS A 518 -8.04 3.38 22.01
CA LYS A 518 -7.14 2.52 21.27
C LYS A 518 -5.81 2.37 22.00
N LEU A 519 -5.40 1.15 22.24
CA LEU A 519 -4.08 0.81 22.78
C LEU A 519 -3.36 -0.13 21.82
N GLN A 520 -2.15 0.23 21.43
CA GLN A 520 -1.24 -0.58 20.62
C GLN A 520 0.01 -0.88 21.43
N LEU A 521 0.43 -2.13 21.44
CA LEU A 521 1.55 -2.62 22.22
C LEU A 521 2.60 -3.24 21.30
N HIS A 522 3.82 -2.72 21.38
CA HIS A 522 5.01 -3.28 20.76
C HIS A 522 5.75 -4.11 21.82
N GLN A 523 6.18 -5.33 21.50
CA GLN A 523 6.87 -6.17 22.48
C GLN A 523 8.38 -6.26 22.23
N MET A 524 9.17 -6.20 23.31
CA MET A 524 10.60 -6.49 23.30
C MET A 524 10.95 -7.64 24.26
N VAL A 525 12.05 -8.34 23.98
CA VAL A 525 12.40 -9.68 24.49
C VAL A 525 12.79 -9.72 25.98
N THR A 526 12.89 -8.58 26.67
CA THR A 526 13.91 -8.47 27.74
C THR A 526 13.44 -8.34 29.20
N VAL A 527 12.16 -8.11 29.54
CA VAL A 527 11.77 -7.89 30.97
C VAL A 527 10.39 -8.48 31.34
N ASP A 528 10.31 -9.16 32.49
CA ASP A 528 9.11 -9.83 33.03
C ASP A 528 8.24 -8.96 33.98
N ASP A 529 8.39 -7.64 33.97
CA ASP A 529 7.55 -6.76 34.81
C ASP A 529 6.26 -6.39 34.06
N TYR A 530 5.14 -6.95 34.53
CA TYR A 530 3.81 -6.76 33.97
C TYR A 530 2.85 -6.08 34.95
N GLU A 531 3.30 -5.64 36.13
CA GLU A 531 2.41 -5.17 37.20
C GLU A 531 1.55 -3.97 36.75
N GLY A 532 2.17 -2.99 36.08
CA GLY A 532 1.45 -1.84 35.54
C GLY A 532 0.40 -2.23 34.48
N MET A 533 0.74 -3.18 33.60
CA MET A 533 -0.21 -3.67 32.59
C MET A 533 -1.37 -4.44 33.20
N ILE A 534 -1.10 -5.30 34.19
CA ILE A 534 -2.13 -6.03 34.96
C ILE A 534 -3.08 -5.01 35.62
N GLN A 535 -2.52 -4.02 36.30
CA GLN A 535 -3.30 -2.97 36.97
C GLN A 535 -4.20 -2.21 35.99
N PHE A 536 -3.65 -1.80 34.85
CA PHE A 536 -4.40 -1.07 33.81
C PHE A 536 -5.57 -1.91 33.26
N LEU A 537 -5.34 -3.18 32.90
CA LEU A 537 -6.41 -4.03 32.39
C LEU A 537 -7.44 -4.39 33.46
N GLN A 538 -7.03 -4.64 34.69
CA GLN A 538 -7.96 -4.89 35.79
C GLN A 538 -8.91 -3.71 36.02
N HIS A 539 -8.41 -2.48 35.89
CA HIS A 539 -9.25 -1.29 35.94
C HIS A 539 -10.32 -1.30 34.84
N HIS A 540 -9.93 -1.49 33.59
CA HIS A 540 -10.88 -1.53 32.46
C HIS A 540 -11.84 -2.71 32.50
N VAL A 541 -11.41 -3.86 33.03
CA VAL A 541 -12.31 -5.00 33.34
C VAL A 541 -13.32 -4.61 34.41
N GLY A 542 -12.88 -3.92 35.48
CA GLY A 542 -13.75 -3.43 36.54
C GLY A 542 -14.78 -2.39 36.08
N MET A 543 -14.49 -1.63 35.02
CA MET A 543 -15.43 -0.70 34.39
C MET A 543 -16.53 -1.39 33.57
N GLY A 544 -16.31 -2.63 33.14
CA GLY A 544 -17.25 -3.39 32.28
C GLY A 544 -17.63 -2.62 31.01
N ASN A 545 -18.93 -2.50 30.75
CA ASN A 545 -19.51 -1.78 29.62
C ASN A 545 -19.31 -0.24 29.63
N GLN A 546 -18.78 0.33 30.72
CA GLN A 546 -18.43 1.75 30.81
C GLN A 546 -16.99 2.04 30.38
N SER A 547 -16.18 0.99 30.15
CA SER A 547 -14.81 1.13 29.66
C SER A 547 -14.80 1.81 28.29
N THR A 548 -13.91 2.78 28.12
CA THR A 548 -13.73 3.47 26.83
C THR A 548 -12.79 2.74 25.88
N LEU A 549 -12.07 1.72 26.35
CA LEU A 549 -11.11 0.96 25.56
C LEU A 549 -11.84 0.02 24.59
N GLU A 550 -11.84 0.37 23.31
CA GLU A 550 -12.57 -0.33 22.25
C GLU A 550 -11.65 -1.09 21.28
N GLU A 551 -10.38 -0.70 21.16
CA GLU A 551 -9.41 -1.33 20.26
C GLU A 551 -8.10 -1.67 20.99
N LEU A 552 -7.65 -2.91 20.82
CA LEU A 552 -6.37 -3.40 21.33
C LEU A 552 -5.57 -4.04 20.20
N THR A 553 -4.33 -3.59 20.00
CA THR A 553 -3.40 -4.14 19.00
C THR A 553 -2.15 -4.66 19.70
N LEU A 554 -1.80 -5.92 19.45
CA LEU A 554 -0.58 -6.55 19.94
C LEU A 554 0.33 -6.86 18.75
N LEU A 555 1.51 -6.24 18.72
CA LEU A 555 2.56 -6.49 17.72
C LEU A 555 3.62 -7.44 18.29
N ALA A 556 3.97 -8.47 17.51
CA ALA A 556 4.88 -9.58 17.85
C ALA A 556 4.39 -10.56 18.97
N PRO A 557 3.17 -11.13 18.88
CA PRO A 557 2.52 -11.98 19.90
C PRO A 557 3.23 -13.31 20.22
N ILE A 558 4.15 -13.79 19.35
CA ILE A 558 4.88 -15.06 19.55
C ILE A 558 5.51 -15.11 20.95
N VAL A 559 6.08 -13.99 21.40
CA VAL A 559 6.87 -13.96 22.64
C VAL A 559 5.97 -13.90 23.88
N VAL A 560 4.86 -13.14 23.88
CA VAL A 560 3.94 -13.12 25.03
C VAL A 560 3.29 -14.48 25.28
N MET A 561 2.89 -15.19 24.21
CA MET A 561 2.20 -16.47 24.32
C MET A 561 3.14 -17.58 24.80
N ARG A 562 4.45 -17.46 24.55
CA ARG A 562 5.47 -18.38 25.10
C ARG A 562 5.61 -18.36 26.62
N PHE A 563 5.43 -17.19 27.25
CA PHE A 563 5.73 -17.00 28.68
C PHE A 563 4.49 -16.95 29.58
N GLY A 564 3.28 -17.16 29.04
CA GLY A 564 2.06 -17.22 29.84
C GLY A 564 1.82 -15.96 30.67
N ALA A 565 2.08 -14.78 30.09
CA ALA A 565 2.01 -13.52 30.82
C ALA A 565 0.62 -13.34 31.46
N ALA A 566 0.60 -13.15 32.78
CA ALA A 566 -0.61 -13.18 33.60
C ALA A 566 -1.67 -12.12 33.22
N TRP A 567 -1.30 -11.12 32.42
CA TRP A 567 -2.20 -10.07 31.95
C TRP A 567 -3.01 -10.44 30.70
N ILE A 568 -2.55 -11.38 29.85
CA ILE A 568 -3.27 -11.70 28.60
C ILE A 568 -4.69 -12.26 28.84
N PRO A 569 -4.90 -13.17 29.81
CA PRO A 569 -6.26 -13.65 30.13
C PRO A 569 -7.23 -12.53 30.52
N LEU A 570 -6.74 -11.37 30.99
CA LEU A 570 -7.59 -10.23 31.30
C LEU A 570 -8.23 -9.61 30.04
N ILE A 571 -7.62 -9.77 28.86
CA ILE A 571 -8.19 -9.32 27.59
C ILE A 571 -9.56 -9.96 27.37
N ALA A 572 -9.69 -11.26 27.62
CA ALA A 572 -10.93 -12.01 27.49
C ALA A 572 -12.08 -11.43 28.33
N ARG A 573 -11.76 -10.67 29.38
CA ARG A 573 -12.73 -10.08 30.31
C ARG A 573 -13.11 -8.63 29.96
N LEU A 574 -12.56 -8.07 28.89
CA LEU A 574 -12.89 -6.72 28.45
C LEU A 574 -14.26 -6.69 27.76
N GLU A 575 -15.28 -6.18 28.45
CA GLU A 575 -16.65 -6.17 27.94
C GLU A 575 -16.90 -5.16 26.80
N SER A 576 -16.08 -4.11 26.70
CA SER A 576 -16.25 -3.01 25.73
C SER A 576 -15.32 -3.11 24.50
N LEU A 577 -14.46 -4.13 24.44
CA LEU A 577 -13.50 -4.31 23.35
C LEU A 577 -14.23 -4.73 22.07
N LYS A 578 -14.12 -3.92 21.01
CA LYS A 578 -14.78 -4.12 19.70
C LYS A 578 -13.82 -4.56 18.61
N ASN A 579 -12.54 -4.24 18.72
CA ASN A 579 -11.52 -4.56 17.73
C ASN A 579 -10.26 -5.10 18.39
N LEU A 580 -9.86 -6.32 18.02
CA LEU A 580 -8.64 -6.95 18.50
C LEU A 580 -7.73 -7.30 17.33
N LYS A 581 -6.48 -6.88 17.39
CA LYS A 581 -5.46 -7.23 16.39
C LYS A 581 -4.30 -7.94 17.07
N LEU A 582 -3.98 -9.13 16.56
CA LEU A 582 -2.88 -9.96 17.01
C LEU A 582 -1.94 -10.15 15.82
N LEU A 583 -0.89 -9.33 15.74
CA LEU A 583 -0.07 -9.14 14.54
C LEU A 583 1.33 -9.75 14.75
N GLY A 584 1.66 -10.81 14.03
CA GLY A 584 2.85 -11.66 14.14
C GLY A 584 2.48 -13.15 14.14
N SER A 585 3.45 -14.05 13.97
CA SER A 585 3.16 -15.50 13.92
C SER A 585 2.47 -16.03 15.19
N ILE A 586 1.62 -17.04 15.03
CA ILE A 586 0.81 -17.65 16.10
C ILE A 586 0.96 -19.17 16.02
N TYR A 587 1.54 -19.78 17.07
CA TYR A 587 1.81 -21.22 17.15
C TYR A 587 0.83 -21.95 18.07
N TYR A 588 0.42 -23.17 17.71
CA TYR A 588 -0.66 -23.93 18.31
C TYR A 588 -0.40 -24.34 19.75
N ASP A 589 0.74 -24.99 20.00
CA ASP A 589 1.04 -25.63 21.29
C ASP A 589 1.19 -24.61 22.43
N GLU A 590 1.55 -23.37 22.11
CA GLU A 590 1.88 -22.32 23.08
C GLU A 590 0.69 -21.36 23.33
N SER A 591 -0.19 -21.14 22.34
CA SER A 591 -1.20 -20.07 22.39
C SER A 591 -2.66 -20.52 22.54
N ILE A 592 -2.96 -21.80 22.26
CA ILE A 592 -4.35 -22.26 22.08
C ILE A 592 -5.26 -22.01 23.29
N HIS A 593 -4.74 -22.19 24.52
CA HIS A 593 -5.54 -22.00 25.73
C HIS A 593 -5.97 -20.55 25.91
N ILE A 594 -5.03 -19.62 25.72
CA ILE A 594 -5.25 -18.19 25.85
C ILE A 594 -6.15 -17.70 24.71
N MET A 595 -5.87 -18.12 23.47
CA MET A 595 -6.68 -17.76 22.31
C MET A 595 -8.12 -18.25 22.44
N LYS A 596 -8.31 -19.46 22.97
CA LYS A 596 -9.64 -20.01 23.26
C LYS A 596 -10.35 -19.21 24.35
N GLU A 597 -9.65 -18.80 25.40
CA GLU A 597 -10.22 -17.97 26.46
C GLU A 597 -10.67 -16.61 25.91
N ILE A 598 -9.84 -15.94 25.10
CA ILE A 598 -10.20 -14.68 24.45
C ILE A 598 -11.37 -14.87 23.49
N ALA A 599 -11.37 -15.94 22.69
CA ALA A 599 -12.46 -16.24 21.75
C ALA A 599 -13.79 -16.55 22.45
N GLN A 600 -13.76 -17.07 23.68
CA GLN A 600 -14.95 -17.28 24.51
C GLN A 600 -15.37 -16.02 25.30
N GLY A 601 -14.43 -15.09 25.49
CA GLY A 601 -14.61 -13.81 26.17
C GLY A 601 -15.05 -12.68 25.23
N CYS A 602 -14.66 -11.44 25.58
CA CYS A 602 -14.82 -10.23 24.76
C CYS A 602 -16.20 -10.08 24.09
N PRO A 603 -17.31 -9.99 24.85
CA PRO A 603 -18.67 -10.09 24.30
C PRO A 603 -19.01 -9.02 23.27
N ALA A 604 -18.33 -7.87 23.24
CA ALA A 604 -18.55 -6.80 22.26
C ALA A 604 -17.66 -6.89 21.01
N LEU A 605 -16.82 -7.91 20.87
CA LEU A 605 -15.83 -7.99 19.80
C LEU A 605 -16.51 -8.18 18.44
N GLU A 606 -16.28 -7.23 17.54
CA GLU A 606 -16.84 -7.21 16.18
C GLU A 606 -15.79 -7.44 15.10
N LYS A 607 -14.54 -7.04 15.36
CA LYS A 607 -13.43 -7.09 14.41
C LYS A 607 -12.24 -7.83 14.99
N LEU A 608 -11.70 -8.76 14.21
CA LEU A 608 -10.50 -9.51 14.55
C LEU A 608 -9.48 -9.47 13.41
N THR A 609 -8.22 -9.20 13.74
CA THR A 609 -7.09 -9.38 12.82
C THR A 609 -6.11 -10.38 13.40
N LEU A 610 -5.74 -11.39 12.62
CA LEU A 610 -4.78 -12.44 12.99
C LEU A 610 -3.61 -12.44 12.01
N GLY A 611 -2.39 -12.38 12.54
CA GLY A 611 -1.15 -12.39 11.80
C GLY A 611 -0.94 -11.14 10.92
N GLY A 612 0.00 -11.24 10.00
CA GLY A 612 0.51 -10.18 9.14
C GLY A 612 1.25 -10.77 7.93
N HIS A 613 1.95 -9.92 7.17
CA HIS A 613 2.60 -10.36 5.93
C HIS A 613 3.65 -11.45 6.18
N ARG A 614 3.39 -12.64 5.61
CA ARG A 614 4.23 -13.85 5.73
C ARG A 614 4.36 -14.41 7.14
N ASP A 615 3.46 -14.07 8.04
CA ASP A 615 3.42 -14.69 9.36
C ASP A 615 2.98 -16.16 9.27
N THR A 616 3.42 -16.97 10.22
CA THR A 616 2.96 -18.35 10.36
C THR A 616 1.71 -18.40 11.23
N LEU A 617 0.63 -19.00 10.76
CA LEU A 617 -0.59 -19.24 11.52
C LEU A 617 -0.83 -20.75 11.61
N ASP A 618 -0.67 -21.33 12.80
CA ASP A 618 -0.80 -22.78 12.96
C ASP A 618 -2.25 -23.28 12.79
N ASP A 619 -2.36 -24.55 12.41
CA ASP A 619 -3.61 -25.24 12.12
C ASP A 619 -4.61 -25.19 13.29
N GLY A 620 -5.80 -24.64 13.03
CA GLY A 620 -6.89 -24.62 13.98
C GLY A 620 -6.91 -23.39 14.89
N MET A 621 -6.21 -22.31 14.54
CA MET A 621 -6.31 -21.02 15.23
C MET A 621 -7.55 -20.23 14.81
N VAL A 622 -7.95 -20.28 13.54
CA VAL A 622 -9.12 -19.55 13.03
C VAL A 622 -10.41 -20.19 13.53
N ARG A 623 -10.46 -21.53 13.55
CA ARG A 623 -11.66 -22.28 14.02
C ARG A 623 -12.08 -21.94 15.46
N LEU A 624 -11.17 -21.43 16.31
CA LEU A 624 -11.49 -21.04 17.69
C LEU A 624 -12.53 -19.92 17.76
N TRP A 625 -12.56 -19.07 16.73
CA TRP A 625 -13.41 -17.88 16.66
C TRP A 625 -14.76 -18.12 15.98
N ARG A 626 -14.98 -19.34 15.45
CA ARG A 626 -16.19 -19.70 14.69
C ARG A 626 -17.47 -19.42 15.47
N ASP A 627 -17.46 -19.76 16.76
CA ASP A 627 -18.65 -19.71 17.62
C ASP A 627 -18.77 -18.36 18.36
N HIS A 628 -17.90 -17.38 18.04
CA HIS A 628 -17.94 -16.06 18.64
C HIS A 628 -19.17 -15.27 18.16
N SER A 629 -20.00 -14.81 19.10
CA SER A 629 -21.37 -14.38 18.82
C SER A 629 -21.47 -13.08 18.02
N ASN A 630 -20.54 -12.14 18.18
CA ASN A 630 -20.63 -10.79 17.59
C ASN A 630 -19.58 -10.49 16.52
N LEU A 631 -18.76 -11.47 16.14
CA LEU A 631 -17.69 -11.28 15.16
C LEU A 631 -18.28 -11.07 13.75
N LYS A 632 -18.02 -9.90 13.17
CA LYS A 632 -18.54 -9.45 11.88
C LYS A 632 -17.44 -9.27 10.83
N TYR A 633 -16.21 -8.98 11.26
CA TYR A 633 -15.09 -8.71 10.37
C TYR A 633 -13.88 -9.54 10.79
N LEU A 634 -13.29 -10.24 9.84
CA LEU A 634 -12.11 -11.07 10.07
C LEU A 634 -11.07 -10.76 9.00
N ARG A 635 -9.85 -10.43 9.45
CA ARG A 635 -8.70 -10.19 8.58
C ARG A 635 -7.59 -11.18 8.95
N ILE A 636 -7.07 -11.91 7.97
CA ILE A 636 -6.06 -12.96 8.17
C ILE A 636 -4.84 -12.67 7.31
N GLY A 637 -3.71 -12.44 7.96
CA GLY A 637 -2.39 -12.27 7.36
C GLY A 637 -1.56 -13.49 7.70
N ALA A 638 -1.24 -14.31 6.70
CA ALA A 638 -0.42 -15.50 6.87
C ALA A 638 0.25 -15.84 5.54
N GLU A 639 1.37 -16.56 5.59
CA GLU A 639 1.99 -17.13 4.38
C GLU A 639 1.05 -18.16 3.71
N SER A 640 0.35 -18.95 4.51
CA SER A 640 -0.62 -19.94 4.04
C SER A 640 -1.68 -20.20 5.11
N LEU A 641 -2.85 -20.68 4.70
CA LEU A 641 -3.91 -21.11 5.60
C LEU A 641 -4.06 -22.63 5.56
N SER A 642 -4.20 -23.24 6.75
CA SER A 642 -4.47 -24.67 6.85
C SER A 642 -5.82 -25.04 6.22
N ASN A 643 -5.95 -26.24 5.65
CA ASN A 643 -7.23 -26.70 5.09
C ASN A 643 -8.36 -26.71 6.14
N ASN A 644 -8.05 -26.96 7.41
CA ASN A 644 -9.06 -26.98 8.46
C ASN A 644 -9.55 -25.57 8.78
N ASP A 645 -8.67 -24.58 8.87
CA ASP A 645 -9.05 -23.19 9.09
C ASP A 645 -9.77 -22.60 7.88
N ALA A 646 -9.30 -22.95 6.68
CA ALA A 646 -9.93 -22.56 5.43
C ALA A 646 -11.37 -23.10 5.34
N THR A 647 -11.58 -24.37 5.70
CA THR A 647 -12.92 -24.97 5.79
C THR A 647 -13.74 -24.36 6.94
N ALA A 648 -13.10 -24.01 8.06
CA ALA A 648 -13.78 -23.40 9.20
C ALA A 648 -14.37 -22.03 8.85
N LEU A 649 -13.73 -21.24 8.00
CA LEU A 649 -14.25 -19.95 7.53
C LEU A 649 -15.67 -20.05 6.95
N CYS A 650 -15.95 -21.11 6.18
CA CYS A 650 -17.27 -21.38 5.60
C CYS A 650 -18.37 -21.64 6.65
N THR A 651 -18.00 -21.85 7.92
CA THR A 651 -18.91 -22.18 9.01
C THR A 651 -19.22 -21.00 9.95
N PHE A 652 -18.62 -19.83 9.71
CA PHE A 652 -18.91 -18.61 10.47
C PHE A 652 -20.31 -18.10 10.13
N ARG A 653 -21.13 -17.86 11.17
CA ARG A 653 -22.55 -17.53 10.97
C ARG A 653 -22.82 -16.04 10.77
N ASN A 654 -21.99 -15.18 11.37
CA ASN A 654 -22.24 -13.74 11.49
C ASN A 654 -21.22 -12.87 10.74
N LEU A 655 -20.29 -13.50 10.02
CA LEU A 655 -19.23 -12.81 9.32
C LEU A 655 -19.79 -12.07 8.10
N LYS A 656 -19.49 -10.77 8.00
CA LYS A 656 -19.93 -9.89 6.92
C LYS A 656 -18.83 -9.61 5.92
N GLN A 657 -17.59 -9.53 6.40
CA GLN A 657 -16.42 -9.25 5.59
C GLN A 657 -15.25 -10.14 6.03
N LEU A 658 -14.57 -10.69 5.03
CA LEU A 658 -13.36 -11.49 5.18
C LEU A 658 -12.26 -10.90 4.30
N GLN A 659 -11.10 -10.63 4.91
CA GLN A 659 -9.92 -10.15 4.22
C GLN A 659 -8.78 -11.17 4.36
N LEU A 660 -8.26 -11.65 3.23
CA LEU A 660 -7.22 -12.68 3.17
C LEU A 660 -5.97 -12.16 2.47
N GLN A 661 -4.81 -12.49 3.02
CA GLN A 661 -3.51 -12.23 2.38
C GLN A 661 -2.89 -13.46 1.71
N CYS A 662 -3.48 -14.63 1.93
CA CYS A 662 -2.99 -15.88 1.36
C CYS A 662 -3.96 -16.40 0.30
N ASP A 663 -3.41 -17.14 -0.66
CA ASP A 663 -4.18 -17.80 -1.69
C ASP A 663 -5.02 -18.93 -1.09
N VAL A 664 -6.25 -19.06 -1.54
CA VAL A 664 -7.14 -20.20 -1.30
C VAL A 664 -7.50 -20.85 -2.63
N SER A 665 -7.79 -22.15 -2.63
CA SER A 665 -8.22 -22.85 -3.84
C SER A 665 -9.52 -22.24 -4.41
N ASP A 666 -9.65 -22.17 -5.74
CA ASP A 666 -10.85 -21.66 -6.44
C ASP A 666 -12.16 -22.26 -5.89
N ASP A 667 -12.20 -23.58 -5.66
CA ASP A 667 -13.39 -24.28 -5.12
C ASP A 667 -13.81 -23.75 -3.72
N LEU A 668 -12.84 -23.33 -2.91
CA LEU A 668 -13.10 -22.75 -1.59
C LEU A 668 -13.48 -21.27 -1.70
N LEU A 669 -12.88 -20.54 -2.65
CA LEU A 669 -13.23 -19.16 -2.90
C LEU A 669 -14.71 -19.02 -3.26
N ASP A 670 -15.20 -19.85 -4.18
CA ASP A 670 -16.61 -19.90 -4.56
C ASP A 670 -17.52 -20.15 -3.33
N LEU A 671 -17.11 -21.05 -2.43
CA LEU A 671 -17.84 -21.34 -1.19
C LEU A 671 -17.81 -20.18 -0.18
N LEU A 672 -16.70 -19.45 -0.10
CA LEU A 672 -16.56 -18.28 0.77
C LEU A 672 -17.41 -17.13 0.25
N GLU A 673 -17.39 -16.85 -1.04
CA GLU A 673 -18.20 -15.80 -1.68
C GLU A 673 -19.71 -16.11 -1.63
N GLU A 674 -20.12 -17.38 -1.63
CA GLU A 674 -21.54 -17.75 -1.42
C GLU A 674 -22.01 -17.44 0.02
N ARG A 675 -21.11 -17.52 1.01
CA ARG A 675 -21.44 -17.48 2.44
C ARG A 675 -21.18 -16.14 3.09
N ILE A 676 -20.16 -15.43 2.63
CA ILE A 676 -19.66 -14.18 3.21
C ILE A 676 -19.91 -13.08 2.17
N PRO A 677 -20.68 -12.03 2.51
CA PRO A 677 -21.05 -10.98 1.55
C PRO A 677 -19.88 -10.27 0.85
N GLU A 678 -18.75 -10.14 1.53
CA GLU A 678 -17.58 -9.39 1.05
C GLU A 678 -16.31 -10.17 1.37
N VAL A 679 -15.65 -10.68 0.33
CA VAL A 679 -14.37 -11.39 0.42
C VAL A 679 -13.35 -10.61 -0.42
N GLU A 680 -12.27 -10.17 0.22
CA GLU A 680 -11.22 -9.38 -0.43
C GLU A 680 -9.86 -10.02 -0.22
N PHE A 681 -9.05 -10.02 -1.28
CA PHE A 681 -7.64 -10.39 -1.22
C PHE A 681 -6.79 -9.13 -1.11
N ILE A 682 -5.94 -9.10 -0.09
CA ILE A 682 -5.07 -7.97 0.20
C ILE A 682 -3.66 -8.30 -0.27
N ASP A 683 -3.08 -7.42 -1.08
CA ASP A 683 -1.70 -7.58 -1.53
C ASP A 683 -0.70 -7.36 -0.37
N GLY A 684 0.50 -7.92 -0.49
CA GLY A 684 1.52 -7.91 0.56
C GLY A 684 1.89 -6.51 1.08
N ASN A 685 1.71 -5.49 0.26
CA ASN A 685 2.06 -4.10 0.55
C ASN A 685 0.95 -3.30 1.27
N GLU A 686 -0.27 -3.83 1.39
CA GLU A 686 -1.44 -3.15 2.00
C GLU A 686 -1.69 -3.60 3.47
N TRP A 687 -0.67 -4.18 4.12
CA TRP A 687 -0.74 -4.76 5.47
C TRP A 687 -0.15 -3.93 6.59
#